data_AF-A0A959B5Q7-F1
#
_entry.id   AF-A0A959B5Q7-F1
#
_cell.length_a   1.000
_cell.length_b   1.000
_cell.length_c   1.000
_cell.angle_alpha   90.00
_cell.angle_beta   90.00
_cell.angle_gamma   90.00
#
_symmetry.space_group_name_H-M   'P 1'
#
loop_
_entity.id
_entity.type
_entity.pdbx_description
1 polymer ?
#
loop_
_entity_poly.entity_id
_entity_poly.type
_entity_poly.pdbx_seq_one_letter_code
_entity_poly.pdbx_strand_id
1 'polypeptide(L)'
;MKRLIISIFAFSIALQTATSQAPRGEIAATSIPLSEVELVALPLIDNEALLEAELARRAPGVAPRFAEALEVDITPESYGLWELLPDGTAVWRLRIQSAGAHSLNFGFLEYFMPPGGKLLIYGPMAEKVMGPFTPSDNEAHQQLWTPVLAGDEAVLEVQVPARQRNNLRLRLATINHDFLGFLEILSGACNLDVICGADNGWGLVDLYRDVIQSVAVYGLGGDTFCTGFLINNSRQDCTPYFMTAYHCDVTAANAPSLVAYWNYQNSYCRQPGTVASGGSGDGLLNQFNTGAVLRAAHADSDFSLLELDDPIPVAAEAFFAGWSREVNPPQDTLACIHHPDGAEKRITFSFHNTYPGAWGNGSNPVNNGNHLIIPDWDIGSTESGSSGAPLFNRQQRIVGQLHGGAASCNNNQYDSFGWFRYSWNGGGTPTTRLKDWLDPDNTNLLVLDGRRLSSCTATLLVSAQQPEVCLPGTITFEVEVAAGFTGPVTLSTQGLAPGAIANFSPNPAQPGSTSTLTVSLYGPNPPSGNISFFVLGEGGNNASTAEASFLAISQLPAAPAVLSPANEAAGLSLAPAFQWTAIPMAESYDLQVAANASFDNIIASHTGLPDNSCDHVILSPLSTYYCRVRANNICGAGPWSPTVRWTTSATTCQAKQATDGPRPISDEGISVAYSEIIIPDGGTVASISLSNIDIDHSYVGDLSAFLRSPSGTTVQLFNRPGVPVIYYGCWGSGLFLGFADDAALSQANFEAACDIGPPAIEGVFRPITPLSSLIGEPVTGAWRLTIVDHQDQDGGQLNGWQLNLCRTYPREAQLFGQPETLPTCVGQPASLEVYVGAGFENPVSLHLIGAPSGTTVSYSSNPTPPGQYANISFDSFNQAGSYPAILNASDGIHSYYSPIQIQASDLPEPPLLFIPDDESPLFQDELFFSWSPAPNADTFLFEIATDPLFEEIVKKDMVPENFYTLAESLPGGAYFWRVTALNRCGGQMSNVFSFFMEGAVSNANEPTLPGKFLVFPNPARDVLHISWQDSGPVPLNKAELYSAAGQLVRQISFRARSSISLSQLPAGLYMLVLYDGERQSYQRIVVQ
;
A
#
# COMPACT_ATOMS: atom_id res chain seq x y z
N MET A 1 -30.71 -4.98 -55.65
CA MET A 1 -30.39 -6.43 -55.56
C MET A 1 -28.87 -6.55 -55.70
N LYS A 2 -28.15 -7.20 -54.76
CA LYS A 2 -26.67 -7.36 -54.69
C LYS A 2 -25.88 -6.03 -54.55
N ARG A 3 -25.38 -5.72 -53.35
CA ARG A 3 -24.04 -6.05 -52.79
C ARG A 3 -22.95 -5.09 -53.28
N LEU A 4 -22.51 -4.21 -52.38
CA LEU A 4 -21.18 -3.58 -52.43
C LEU A 4 -20.45 -3.86 -51.11
N ILE A 5 -19.14 -4.00 -51.20
CA ILE A 5 -18.24 -4.40 -50.10
C ILE A 5 -17.60 -3.14 -49.52
N ILE A 6 -17.62 -2.99 -48.20
CA ILE A 6 -16.66 -2.13 -47.47
C ILE A 6 -16.15 -2.95 -46.28
N SER A 7 -14.83 -3.10 -46.21
CA SER A 7 -14.15 -3.74 -45.08
C SER A 7 -13.87 -2.68 -44.02
N ILE A 8 -14.18 -2.97 -42.76
CA ILE A 8 -13.78 -2.14 -41.61
C ILE A 8 -12.71 -2.92 -40.86
N PHE A 9 -11.48 -2.41 -40.85
CA PHE A 9 -10.44 -2.83 -39.92
C PHE A 9 -10.74 -2.20 -38.56
N ALA A 10 -11.08 -3.02 -37.57
CA ALA A 10 -11.09 -2.60 -36.17
C ALA A 10 -9.65 -2.71 -35.64
N PHE A 11 -9.08 -1.58 -35.22
CA PHE A 11 -7.75 -1.54 -34.60
C PHE A 11 -7.95 -1.49 -33.07
N SER A 12 -7.91 -2.65 -32.43
CA SER A 12 -7.97 -2.74 -30.97
C SER A 12 -6.64 -2.32 -30.36
N ILE A 13 -6.60 -1.15 -29.73
CA ILE A 13 -5.44 -0.70 -28.95
C ILE A 13 -5.46 -1.46 -27.63
N ALA A 14 -4.52 -2.39 -27.47
CA ALA A 14 -4.26 -3.02 -26.18
C ALA A 14 -3.34 -2.12 -25.36
N LEU A 15 -3.80 -1.66 -24.19
CA LEU A 15 -2.90 -1.12 -23.17
C LEU A 15 -1.97 -2.25 -22.72
N GLN A 16 -0.68 -2.13 -22.99
CA GLN A 16 0.33 -2.94 -22.33
C GLN A 16 0.63 -2.32 -20.96
N THR A 17 -0.11 -2.73 -19.95
CA THR A 17 0.44 -2.71 -18.59
C THR A 17 1.64 -3.66 -18.57
N ALA A 18 2.76 -3.19 -18.02
CA ALA A 18 3.93 -4.03 -17.82
C ALA A 18 3.72 -4.95 -16.61
N THR A 19 2.78 -5.90 -16.74
CA THR A 19 2.81 -7.09 -15.88
C THR A 19 4.08 -7.87 -16.22
N SER A 20 4.77 -8.37 -15.19
CA SER A 20 5.85 -9.32 -15.37
C SER A 20 5.32 -10.53 -16.15
N GLN A 21 5.91 -10.80 -17.32
CA GLN A 21 5.54 -12.00 -18.06
C GLN A 21 5.96 -13.24 -17.26
N ALA A 22 4.97 -13.96 -16.73
CA ALA A 22 5.14 -15.31 -16.21
C ALA A 22 5.84 -16.20 -17.26
N PRO A 23 6.62 -17.23 -16.87
CA PRO A 23 7.61 -17.89 -17.71
C PRO A 23 7.02 -18.86 -18.75
N ARG A 24 6.16 -18.36 -19.65
CA ARG A 24 5.60 -19.11 -20.79
C ARG A 24 6.63 -19.55 -21.83
N GLY A 25 7.90 -19.12 -21.72
CA GLY A 25 9.00 -19.55 -22.58
C GLY A 25 9.62 -20.90 -22.21
N GLU A 26 9.34 -21.43 -21.00
CA GLU A 26 9.90 -22.69 -20.51
C GLU A 26 9.10 -23.93 -20.96
N ILE A 27 7.77 -23.79 -21.03
CA ILE A 27 6.81 -24.85 -21.37
C ILE A 27 6.84 -25.14 -22.86
N ALA A 28 6.74 -26.41 -23.24
CA ALA A 28 6.85 -26.83 -24.63
C ALA A 28 5.63 -26.39 -25.49
N ALA A 29 5.92 -25.74 -26.62
CA ALA A 29 4.94 -25.43 -27.65
C ALA A 29 4.50 -26.72 -28.37
N THR A 30 3.48 -27.37 -27.82
CA THR A 30 2.97 -28.68 -28.21
C THR A 30 1.75 -28.57 -29.14
N SER A 31 1.55 -29.56 -30.00
CA SER A 31 0.41 -29.64 -30.93
C SER A 31 -0.82 -30.29 -30.30
N ILE A 32 -0.64 -31.09 -29.25
CA ILE A 32 -1.74 -31.75 -28.53
C ILE A 32 -2.22 -30.83 -27.39
N PRO A 33 -3.53 -30.48 -27.32
CA PRO A 33 -4.07 -29.61 -26.28
C PRO A 33 -4.12 -30.34 -24.92
N LEU A 34 -4.07 -29.58 -23.81
CA LEU A 34 -4.16 -30.15 -22.45
C LEU A 34 -5.47 -30.92 -22.19
N SER A 35 -6.54 -30.64 -22.95
CA SER A 35 -7.80 -31.40 -22.90
C SER A 35 -7.68 -32.84 -23.41
N GLU A 36 -6.64 -33.17 -24.18
CA GLU A 36 -6.34 -34.51 -24.69
C GLU A 36 -5.22 -35.21 -23.87
N VAL A 37 -4.57 -34.50 -22.95
CA VAL A 37 -3.62 -35.09 -22.00
C VAL A 37 -4.39 -35.84 -20.91
N GLU A 38 -3.93 -37.04 -20.57
CA GLU A 38 -4.52 -37.88 -19.53
C GLU A 38 -4.61 -37.14 -18.19
N LEU A 39 -5.77 -37.28 -17.52
CA LEU A 39 -6.04 -36.73 -16.20
C LEU A 39 -6.18 -37.86 -15.18
N VAL A 40 -5.27 -37.90 -14.21
CA VAL A 40 -5.37 -38.75 -13.02
C VAL A 40 -6.13 -37.97 -11.94
N ALA A 41 -7.41 -38.29 -11.79
CA ALA A 41 -8.23 -37.78 -10.70
C ALA A 41 -8.09 -38.67 -9.46
N LEU A 42 -7.70 -38.07 -8.33
CA LEU A 42 -7.51 -38.74 -7.05
C LEU A 42 -8.85 -38.89 -6.29
N PRO A 43 -8.93 -39.74 -5.25
CA PRO A 43 -10.10 -39.84 -4.40
C PRO A 43 -10.47 -38.50 -3.76
N LEU A 44 -11.77 -38.25 -3.56
CA LEU A 44 -12.24 -37.11 -2.78
C LEU A 44 -11.79 -37.25 -1.32
N ILE A 45 -11.25 -36.17 -0.78
CA ILE A 45 -10.85 -36.02 0.63
C ILE A 45 -11.87 -35.11 1.34
N ASP A 46 -12.02 -35.32 2.64
CA ASP A 46 -12.83 -34.48 3.54
C ASP A 46 -11.90 -33.57 4.34
N ASN A 47 -11.71 -32.33 3.87
CA ASN A 47 -10.77 -31.38 4.46
C ASN A 47 -11.18 -30.99 5.89
N GLU A 48 -12.48 -30.91 6.18
CA GLU A 48 -12.99 -30.55 7.51
C GLU A 48 -12.64 -31.66 8.52
N ALA A 49 -12.85 -32.93 8.14
CA ALA A 49 -12.48 -34.07 8.98
C ALA A 49 -10.97 -34.17 9.23
N LEU A 50 -10.14 -33.78 8.25
CA LEU A 50 -8.68 -33.71 8.44
C LEU A 50 -8.27 -32.51 9.32
N LEU A 51 -8.92 -31.36 9.17
CA LEU A 51 -8.70 -30.19 10.00
C LEU A 51 -9.06 -30.45 11.46
N GLU A 52 -10.23 -31.05 11.74
CA GLU A 52 -10.62 -31.48 13.09
C GLU A 52 -9.59 -32.46 13.69
N ALA A 53 -9.14 -33.44 12.91
CA ALA A 53 -8.15 -34.43 13.35
C ALA A 53 -6.78 -33.80 13.64
N GLU A 54 -6.36 -32.81 12.84
CA GLU A 54 -5.11 -32.08 13.06
C GLU A 54 -5.18 -31.16 14.28
N LEU A 55 -6.26 -30.39 14.43
CA LEU A 55 -6.48 -29.53 15.60
C LEU A 55 -6.51 -30.35 16.90
N ALA A 56 -7.05 -31.57 16.87
CA ALA A 56 -7.02 -32.51 17.99
C ALA A 56 -5.64 -33.14 18.26
N ARG A 57 -4.72 -33.11 17.28
CA ARG A 57 -3.35 -33.64 17.37
C ARG A 57 -2.34 -32.60 17.85
N ARG A 58 -2.58 -31.30 17.60
CA ARG A 58 -1.68 -30.19 17.98
C ARG A 58 -1.34 -30.21 19.48
N ALA A 59 -0.05 -30.32 19.78
CA ALA A 59 0.49 -30.33 21.14
C ALA A 59 1.96 -29.85 21.14
N PRO A 60 2.50 -29.36 22.28
CA PRO A 60 3.92 -29.00 22.38
C PRO A 60 4.84 -30.18 22.04
N GLY A 61 5.83 -29.95 21.17
CA GLY A 61 6.73 -31.00 20.70
C GLY A 61 6.14 -31.90 19.60
N VAL A 62 5.13 -31.46 18.87
CA VAL A 62 4.52 -32.18 17.72
C VAL A 62 4.49 -31.26 16.50
N ALA A 63 5.16 -31.66 15.41
CA ALA A 63 5.13 -30.90 14.15
C ALA A 63 3.71 -30.85 13.56
N PRO A 64 3.18 -29.67 13.19
CA PRO A 64 1.88 -29.54 12.53
C PRO A 64 1.82 -30.20 11.15
N ARG A 65 0.62 -30.63 10.74
CA ARG A 65 0.32 -31.11 9.39
C ARG A 65 -0.52 -30.09 8.63
N PHE A 66 -0.27 -29.98 7.33
CA PHE A 66 -1.06 -29.17 6.40
C PHE A 66 -1.68 -29.97 5.26
N ALA A 67 -1.11 -31.13 4.92
CA ALA A 67 -1.58 -31.97 3.82
C ALA A 67 -1.79 -33.43 4.24
N GLU A 68 -2.55 -34.16 3.43
CA GLU A 68 -2.67 -35.62 3.50
C GLU A 68 -1.93 -36.24 2.30
N ALA A 69 -1.06 -37.22 2.59
CA ALA A 69 -0.21 -37.85 1.59
C ALA A 69 -0.94 -39.01 0.90
N LEU A 70 -1.26 -38.86 -0.39
CA LEU A 70 -1.85 -39.92 -1.21
C LEU A 70 -0.75 -40.70 -1.92
N GLU A 71 -0.61 -41.98 -1.57
CA GLU A 71 0.29 -42.91 -2.27
C GLU A 71 -0.19 -43.22 -3.70
N VAL A 72 0.74 -43.17 -4.66
CA VAL A 72 0.55 -43.50 -6.08
C VAL A 72 1.75 -44.27 -6.63
N ASP A 73 1.63 -44.81 -7.85
CA ASP A 73 2.76 -45.43 -8.57
C ASP A 73 2.69 -45.02 -10.04
N ILE A 74 3.14 -43.79 -10.32
CA ILE A 74 2.98 -43.12 -11.63
C ILE A 74 4.35 -43.00 -12.31
N THR A 75 4.49 -43.60 -13.50
CA THR A 75 5.68 -43.47 -14.36
C THR A 75 5.31 -43.05 -15.79
N PRO A 76 6.21 -42.42 -16.56
CA PRO A 76 5.99 -42.04 -17.96
C PRO A 76 5.79 -43.20 -18.96
N GLU A 77 5.97 -44.45 -18.54
CA GLU A 77 5.64 -45.66 -19.32
C GLU A 77 4.19 -46.10 -19.13
N SER A 78 3.61 -45.78 -17.96
CA SER A 78 2.31 -46.28 -17.52
C SER A 78 1.19 -45.24 -17.63
N TYR A 79 1.55 -43.95 -17.55
CA TYR A 79 0.63 -42.81 -17.55
C TYR A 79 1.14 -41.67 -18.45
N GLY A 80 0.22 -40.79 -18.83
CA GLY A 80 0.50 -39.55 -19.54
C GLY A 80 0.75 -39.76 -21.04
N LEU A 81 0.94 -38.64 -21.74
CA LEU A 81 1.04 -38.62 -23.19
C LEU A 81 2.41 -38.11 -23.63
N TRP A 82 3.04 -38.86 -24.55
CA TRP A 82 4.30 -38.48 -25.20
C TRP A 82 4.08 -37.90 -26.60
N GLU A 83 4.65 -36.72 -26.84
CA GLU A 83 4.70 -36.03 -28.12
C GLU A 83 6.16 -35.89 -28.59
N LEU A 84 6.43 -35.98 -29.89
CA LEU A 84 7.76 -35.73 -30.47
C LEU A 84 7.70 -34.44 -31.31
N LEU A 85 8.43 -33.42 -30.87
CA LEU A 85 8.48 -32.11 -31.52
C LEU A 85 9.43 -32.11 -32.73
N PRO A 86 9.24 -31.16 -33.69
CA PRO A 86 10.04 -31.10 -34.93
C PRO A 86 11.55 -30.85 -34.73
N ASP A 87 11.96 -30.33 -33.57
CA ASP A 87 13.35 -30.10 -33.18
C ASP A 87 14.07 -31.38 -32.68
N GLY A 88 13.33 -32.46 -32.42
CA GLY A 88 13.84 -33.71 -31.85
C GLY A 88 13.69 -33.83 -30.33
N THR A 89 12.98 -32.90 -29.69
CA THR A 89 12.60 -32.97 -28.27
C THR A 89 11.38 -33.87 -28.10
N ALA A 90 11.46 -34.84 -27.20
CA ALA A 90 10.33 -35.64 -26.76
C ALA A 90 9.75 -35.02 -25.48
N VAL A 91 8.45 -34.74 -25.50
CA VAL A 91 7.72 -34.09 -24.40
C VAL A 91 6.72 -35.08 -23.84
N TRP A 92 6.75 -35.33 -22.54
CA TRP A 92 5.73 -36.07 -21.80
C TRP A 92 4.90 -35.10 -20.99
N ARG A 93 3.57 -35.28 -20.98
CA ARG A 93 2.67 -34.53 -20.11
C ARG A 93 1.67 -35.44 -19.40
N LEU A 94 1.37 -35.10 -18.15
CA LEU A 94 0.33 -35.73 -17.34
C LEU A 94 -0.41 -34.65 -16.54
N ARG A 95 -1.73 -34.73 -16.45
CA ARG A 95 -2.54 -33.90 -15.54
C ARG A 95 -2.92 -34.71 -14.31
N ILE A 96 -2.90 -34.07 -13.15
CA ILE A 96 -3.29 -34.64 -11.86
C ILE A 96 -4.29 -33.70 -11.21
N GLN A 97 -5.38 -34.24 -10.67
CA GLN A 97 -6.36 -33.47 -9.89
C GLN A 97 -6.63 -34.15 -8.54
N SER A 98 -6.60 -33.37 -7.46
CA SER A 98 -7.00 -33.76 -6.11
C SER A 98 -8.09 -32.81 -5.63
N ALA A 99 -9.32 -33.04 -6.11
CA ALA A 99 -10.38 -32.04 -6.05
C ALA A 99 -10.65 -31.56 -4.61
N GLY A 100 -10.60 -30.24 -4.42
CA GLY A 100 -10.73 -29.58 -3.11
C GLY A 100 -9.42 -29.27 -2.38
N ALA A 101 -8.26 -29.64 -2.92
CA ALA A 101 -6.97 -29.25 -2.34
C ALA A 101 -6.73 -27.73 -2.49
N HIS A 102 -6.21 -27.09 -1.43
CA HIS A 102 -5.78 -25.68 -1.49
C HIS A 102 -4.46 -25.54 -2.26
N SER A 103 -3.59 -26.53 -2.16
CA SER A 103 -2.34 -26.67 -2.89
C SER A 103 -1.93 -28.12 -3.07
N LEU A 104 -1.04 -28.38 -4.02
CA LEU A 104 -0.44 -29.69 -4.30
C LEU A 104 1.08 -29.63 -4.20
N ASN A 105 1.68 -30.71 -3.70
CA ASN A 105 3.10 -30.97 -3.87
C ASN A 105 3.35 -32.48 -4.07
N PHE A 106 4.53 -32.82 -4.61
CA PHE A 106 4.80 -34.13 -5.22
C PHE A 106 6.10 -34.73 -4.67
N GLY A 107 6.05 -36.02 -4.31
CA GLY A 107 7.23 -36.80 -3.93
C GLY A 107 7.55 -37.88 -4.94
N PHE A 108 8.71 -37.76 -5.58
CA PHE A 108 9.26 -38.77 -6.47
C PHE A 108 10.23 -39.66 -5.68
N LEU A 109 9.99 -40.97 -5.69
CA LEU A 109 10.89 -41.96 -5.08
C LEU A 109 11.85 -42.62 -6.09
N GLU A 110 11.73 -42.26 -7.37
CA GLU A 110 12.81 -42.40 -8.34
C GLU A 110 12.84 -41.14 -9.21
N TYR A 111 13.92 -40.36 -9.13
CA TYR A 111 14.21 -39.24 -10.00
C TYR A 111 15.61 -39.42 -10.59
N PHE A 112 15.69 -39.45 -11.93
CA PHE A 112 16.93 -39.35 -12.69
C PHE A 112 16.66 -38.72 -14.05
N MET A 113 17.05 -37.46 -14.20
CA MET A 113 16.91 -36.67 -15.42
C MET A 113 18.16 -36.82 -16.30
N PRO A 114 18.04 -37.26 -17.57
CA PRO A 114 19.19 -37.47 -18.43
C PRO A 114 19.69 -36.14 -19.06
N PRO A 115 20.95 -36.08 -19.57
CA PRO A 115 21.53 -34.85 -20.09
C PRO A 115 20.67 -34.15 -21.16
N GLY A 116 20.39 -32.86 -20.92
CA GLY A 116 19.49 -32.03 -21.75
C GLY A 116 18.01 -32.19 -21.43
N GLY A 117 17.65 -32.99 -20.42
CA GLY A 117 16.28 -33.12 -19.92
C GLY A 117 15.91 -32.05 -18.89
N LYS A 118 14.60 -31.79 -18.74
CA LYS A 118 14.03 -31.05 -17.62
C LYS A 118 12.61 -31.51 -17.27
N LEU A 119 12.23 -31.36 -16.00
CA LEU A 119 10.87 -31.48 -15.48
C LEU A 119 10.35 -30.10 -15.07
N LEU A 120 9.13 -29.78 -15.50
CA LEU A 120 8.37 -28.59 -15.15
C LEU A 120 7.05 -29.01 -14.51
N ILE A 121 6.55 -28.24 -13.55
CA ILE A 121 5.27 -28.48 -12.89
C ILE A 121 4.50 -27.16 -12.81
N TYR A 122 3.26 -27.13 -13.29
CA TYR A 122 2.49 -25.89 -13.41
C TYR A 122 0.98 -26.14 -13.34
N GLY A 123 0.21 -25.14 -12.89
CA GLY A 123 -1.25 -25.21 -12.90
C GLY A 123 -1.84 -25.07 -14.32
N PRO A 124 -3.13 -25.41 -14.56
CA PRO A 124 -3.65 -25.60 -15.92
C PRO A 124 -3.63 -24.37 -16.84
N MET A 125 -3.48 -23.15 -16.30
CA MET A 125 -3.37 -21.90 -17.08
C MET A 125 -1.92 -21.40 -17.22
N ALA A 126 -0.95 -22.14 -16.68
CA ALA A 126 0.48 -21.79 -16.55
C ALA A 126 0.73 -20.49 -15.78
N GLU A 127 -0.08 -20.25 -14.74
CA GLU A 127 -0.06 -19.11 -13.84
C GLU A 127 1.13 -19.12 -12.86
N LYS A 128 1.49 -20.31 -12.36
CA LYS A 128 2.72 -20.57 -11.58
C LYS A 128 3.42 -21.77 -12.21
N VAL A 129 4.73 -21.66 -12.44
CA VAL A 129 5.58 -22.71 -13.02
C VAL A 129 6.73 -22.99 -12.07
N MET A 130 7.02 -24.27 -11.85
CA MET A 130 8.07 -24.77 -10.97
C MET A 130 9.12 -25.54 -11.77
N GLY A 131 10.34 -25.53 -11.25
CA GLY A 131 11.52 -25.98 -11.98
C GLY A 131 12.09 -24.88 -12.87
N PRO A 132 12.83 -25.22 -13.94
CA PRO A 132 13.07 -26.58 -14.40
C PRO A 132 13.94 -27.38 -13.43
N PHE A 133 13.47 -28.55 -13.01
CA PHE A 133 14.33 -29.56 -12.36
C PHE A 133 15.11 -30.28 -13.44
N THR A 134 16.43 -30.38 -13.31
CA THR A 134 17.34 -30.78 -14.40
C THR A 134 18.24 -31.95 -13.96
N PRO A 135 19.28 -32.33 -14.74
CA PRO A 135 20.28 -33.29 -14.30
C PRO A 135 21.19 -32.82 -13.16
N SER A 136 21.10 -31.54 -12.73
CA SER A 136 21.70 -31.05 -11.47
C SER A 136 21.11 -31.76 -10.26
N ASP A 137 19.79 -31.88 -10.24
CA ASP A 137 18.95 -32.37 -9.14
C ASP A 137 18.98 -33.92 -9.02
N ASN A 138 20.00 -34.56 -9.59
CA ASN A 138 20.15 -36.02 -9.69
C ASN A 138 20.84 -36.59 -8.45
N GLU A 139 20.12 -36.62 -7.33
CA GLU A 139 20.73 -36.97 -6.06
C GLU A 139 21.01 -38.45 -5.82
N ALA A 140 21.97 -38.71 -4.93
CA ALA A 140 22.40 -40.07 -4.58
C ALA A 140 21.27 -40.93 -3.98
N HIS A 141 20.30 -40.31 -3.32
CA HIS A 141 19.08 -40.96 -2.81
C HIS A 141 17.99 -41.16 -3.88
N GLN A 142 18.15 -40.58 -5.08
CA GLN A 142 17.23 -40.69 -6.23
C GLN A 142 15.78 -40.28 -5.90
N GLN A 143 15.60 -39.28 -5.04
CA GLN A 143 14.29 -38.70 -4.74
C GLN A 143 14.27 -37.25 -5.20
N LEU A 144 13.08 -36.73 -5.48
CA LEU A 144 12.85 -35.30 -5.68
C LEU A 144 11.53 -34.95 -5.00
N TRP A 145 11.52 -33.85 -4.24
CA TRP A 145 10.32 -33.36 -3.57
C TRP A 145 10.07 -31.91 -3.96
N THR A 146 8.83 -31.58 -4.32
CA THR A 146 8.52 -30.31 -4.96
C THR A 146 8.01 -29.27 -3.97
N PRO A 147 8.17 -27.97 -4.25
CA PRO A 147 7.46 -26.93 -3.50
C PRO A 147 5.93 -27.01 -3.71
N VAL A 148 5.18 -26.25 -2.90
CA VAL A 148 3.70 -26.16 -2.97
C VAL A 148 3.18 -25.31 -4.13
N LEU A 149 2.31 -25.91 -4.93
CA LEU A 149 1.64 -25.33 -6.09
C LEU A 149 0.19 -25.03 -5.73
N ALA A 150 -0.25 -23.78 -5.85
CA ALA A 150 -1.61 -23.38 -5.53
C ALA A 150 -2.63 -24.09 -6.45
N GLY A 151 -3.80 -24.44 -5.89
CA GLY A 151 -4.91 -25.07 -6.62
C GLY A 151 -4.94 -26.59 -6.54
N ASP A 152 -6.02 -27.17 -7.09
CA ASP A 152 -6.37 -28.58 -6.99
C ASP A 152 -6.01 -29.44 -8.21
N GLU A 153 -5.48 -28.81 -9.28
CA GLU A 153 -5.00 -29.49 -10.49
C GLU A 153 -3.57 -29.03 -10.85
N ALA A 154 -2.73 -29.97 -11.27
CA ALA A 154 -1.37 -29.71 -11.75
C ALA A 154 -1.07 -30.46 -13.06
N VAL A 155 -0.19 -29.87 -13.87
CA VAL A 155 0.40 -30.49 -15.07
C VAL A 155 1.87 -30.77 -14.78
N LEU A 156 2.28 -32.01 -14.94
CA LEU A 156 3.68 -32.44 -14.99
C LEU A 156 4.12 -32.47 -16.46
N GLU A 157 5.20 -31.77 -16.81
CA GLU A 157 5.79 -31.81 -18.15
C GLU A 157 7.27 -32.20 -18.07
N VAL A 158 7.67 -33.27 -18.75
CA VAL A 158 9.08 -33.64 -18.94
C VAL A 158 9.48 -33.41 -20.39
N GLN A 159 10.51 -32.60 -20.60
CA GLN A 159 11.13 -32.39 -21.92
C GLN A 159 12.49 -33.10 -21.93
N VAL A 160 12.73 -34.03 -22.86
CA VAL A 160 14.02 -34.73 -23.01
C VAL A 160 14.39 -34.87 -24.50
N PRO A 161 15.69 -34.85 -24.87
CA PRO A 161 16.10 -35.19 -26.22
C PRO A 161 15.63 -36.61 -26.56
N ALA A 162 15.00 -36.85 -27.71
CA ALA A 162 14.35 -38.15 -27.99
C ALA A 162 15.28 -39.37 -27.89
N ARG A 163 16.59 -39.19 -28.07
CA ARG A 163 17.63 -40.24 -27.90
C ARG A 163 17.94 -40.58 -26.44
N GLN A 164 17.64 -39.67 -25.52
CA GLN A 164 17.85 -39.81 -24.08
C GLN A 164 16.62 -40.34 -23.34
N ARG A 165 15.46 -40.46 -24.00
CA ARG A 165 14.19 -40.89 -23.37
C ARG A 165 14.31 -42.21 -22.60
N ASN A 166 15.03 -43.20 -23.12
CA ASN A 166 15.24 -44.49 -22.45
C ASN A 166 16.16 -44.42 -21.21
N ASN A 167 16.80 -43.27 -20.97
CA ASN A 167 17.64 -43.00 -19.80
C ASN A 167 16.91 -42.18 -18.74
N LEU A 168 15.70 -41.67 -19.00
CA LEU A 168 14.83 -41.06 -18.00
C LEU A 168 14.37 -42.15 -17.02
N ARG A 169 14.42 -41.86 -15.72
CA ARG A 169 13.74 -42.68 -14.70
C ARG A 169 12.98 -41.72 -13.80
N LEU A 170 11.66 -41.88 -13.75
CA LEU A 170 10.77 -40.99 -13.02
C LEU A 170 9.61 -41.80 -12.45
N ARG A 171 9.49 -41.84 -11.12
CA ARG A 171 8.41 -42.50 -10.40
C ARG A 171 7.85 -41.57 -9.34
N LEU A 172 6.71 -40.97 -9.66
CA LEU A 172 5.90 -40.21 -8.71
C LEU A 172 5.22 -41.21 -7.77
N ALA A 173 5.43 -41.02 -6.47
CA ALA A 173 5.03 -41.97 -5.44
C ALA A 173 4.06 -41.37 -4.40
N THR A 174 4.11 -40.07 -4.18
CA THR A 174 3.17 -39.35 -3.30
C THR A 174 2.66 -38.07 -3.96
N ILE A 175 1.38 -37.80 -3.77
CA ILE A 175 0.74 -36.52 -4.10
C ILE A 175 0.09 -36.01 -2.83
N ASN A 176 0.53 -34.87 -2.35
CA ASN A 176 0.10 -34.33 -1.07
C ASN A 176 -1.05 -33.33 -1.29
N HIS A 177 -2.21 -33.62 -0.70
CA HIS A 177 -3.42 -32.80 -0.76
C HIS A 177 -3.45 -31.85 0.44
N ASP A 178 -3.20 -30.57 0.23
CA ASP A 178 -3.27 -29.54 1.28
C ASP A 178 -4.73 -29.29 1.68
N PHE A 179 -5.05 -29.67 2.92
CA PHE A 179 -6.38 -29.51 3.55
C PHE A 179 -6.46 -28.29 4.47
N LEU A 180 -5.31 -27.70 4.83
CA LEU A 180 -5.21 -26.60 5.79
C LEU A 180 -5.14 -25.22 5.10
N GLY A 181 -4.63 -25.17 3.86
CA GLY A 181 -4.38 -23.94 3.13
C GLY A 181 -3.02 -23.34 3.49
N PHE A 182 -1.93 -24.07 3.29
CA PHE A 182 -0.56 -23.66 3.70
C PHE A 182 -0.11 -22.31 3.13
N LEU A 183 -0.66 -21.90 1.97
CA LEU A 183 -0.40 -20.60 1.35
C LEU A 183 -1.17 -19.42 1.98
N GLU A 184 -2.16 -19.70 2.83
CA GLU A 184 -3.10 -18.72 3.41
C GLU A 184 -3.18 -18.82 4.94
N ILE A 185 -2.27 -19.57 5.57
CA ILE A 185 -2.19 -19.76 7.02
C ILE A 185 -2.06 -18.42 7.76
N LEU A 186 -2.80 -18.32 8.87
CA LEU A 186 -2.78 -17.17 9.76
C LEU A 186 -1.99 -17.46 11.04
N SER A 187 -1.20 -16.48 11.48
CA SER A 187 -0.52 -16.48 12.78
C SER A 187 -1.13 -15.43 13.72
N GLY A 188 -0.95 -15.55 15.03
CA GLY A 188 -1.49 -14.62 16.01
C GLY A 188 -1.05 -13.16 15.82
N ALA A 189 -1.99 -12.23 16.02
CA ALA A 189 -1.81 -10.81 15.75
C ALA A 189 -0.70 -10.12 16.56
N CYS A 190 -0.27 -10.67 17.70
CA CYS A 190 0.80 -10.08 18.50
C CYS A 190 2.18 -10.17 17.84
N ASN A 191 2.35 -11.06 16.87
CA ASN A 191 3.62 -11.28 16.21
C ASN A 191 4.05 -10.05 15.39
N LEU A 192 5.36 -9.89 15.25
CA LEU A 192 6.01 -8.76 14.57
C LEU A 192 6.67 -9.24 13.28
N ASP A 193 6.29 -8.66 12.13
CA ASP A 193 6.89 -8.98 10.84
C ASP A 193 8.38 -8.62 10.82
N VAL A 194 9.21 -9.49 10.24
CA VAL A 194 10.65 -9.23 10.09
C VAL A 194 10.97 -7.98 9.27
N ILE A 195 10.06 -7.51 8.41
CA ILE A 195 10.27 -6.33 7.56
C ILE A 195 10.13 -5.00 8.32
N CYS A 196 9.46 -5.00 9.48
CA CYS A 196 9.32 -3.82 10.32
C CYS A 196 10.68 -3.26 10.76
N GLY A 197 10.85 -1.94 10.79
CA GLY A 197 12.10 -1.26 11.17
C GLY A 197 11.87 0.06 11.89
N ALA A 198 12.93 0.87 11.99
CA ALA A 198 12.94 2.16 12.69
C ALA A 198 11.81 3.10 12.23
N ASP A 199 11.57 3.18 10.93
CA ASP A 199 10.51 4.01 10.31
C ASP A 199 9.09 3.58 10.72
N ASN A 200 8.93 2.37 11.28
CA ASN A 200 7.66 1.84 11.76
C ASN A 200 7.59 1.76 13.31
N GLY A 201 8.59 2.29 14.02
CA GLY A 201 8.72 2.21 15.48
C GLY A 201 9.51 1.00 16.00
N TRP A 202 10.03 0.14 15.13
CA TRP A 202 10.62 -1.16 15.46
C TRP A 202 12.13 -1.25 15.15
N GLY A 203 12.88 -0.16 15.40
CA GLY A 203 14.32 -0.06 15.08
C GLY A 203 15.25 -1.08 15.73
N LEU A 204 14.74 -1.89 16.68
CA LEU A 204 15.45 -3.05 17.22
C LEU A 204 15.65 -4.15 16.14
N VAL A 205 14.69 -4.30 15.22
CA VAL A 205 14.72 -5.31 14.15
C VAL A 205 15.81 -5.03 13.12
N ASP A 206 16.15 -3.75 12.90
CA ASP A 206 17.27 -3.35 12.03
C ASP A 206 18.62 -3.91 12.50
N LEU A 207 18.75 -4.22 13.79
CA LEU A 207 19.93 -4.89 14.34
C LEU A 207 20.01 -6.40 14.02
N TYR A 208 19.04 -6.97 13.30
CA TYR A 208 18.96 -8.43 13.00
C TYR A 208 18.78 -8.74 11.51
N ARG A 209 18.88 -7.75 10.62
CA ARG A 209 18.70 -7.88 9.15
C ARG A 209 19.49 -9.04 8.52
N ASP A 210 20.73 -9.24 8.97
CA ASP A 210 21.60 -10.33 8.50
C ASP A 210 21.03 -11.71 8.89
N VAL A 211 20.73 -11.95 10.17
CA VAL A 211 20.25 -13.26 10.65
C VAL A 211 18.79 -13.55 10.29
N ILE A 212 17.99 -12.54 9.92
CA ILE A 212 16.68 -12.75 9.27
C ILE A 212 16.84 -13.58 7.97
N GLN A 213 17.98 -13.42 7.27
CA GLN A 213 18.33 -14.19 6.07
C GLN A 213 18.96 -15.56 6.34
N SER A 214 19.03 -16.02 7.60
CA SER A 214 19.40 -17.40 7.91
C SER A 214 18.21 -18.34 8.07
N VAL A 215 16.99 -17.82 8.22
CA VAL A 215 15.79 -18.61 8.62
C VAL A 215 14.88 -18.92 7.43
N ALA A 216 14.34 -20.13 7.43
CA ALA A 216 13.32 -20.63 6.51
C ALA A 216 12.22 -21.42 7.25
N VAL A 217 11.01 -21.39 6.71
CA VAL A 217 10.03 -22.48 6.91
C VAL A 217 10.41 -23.63 6.00
N TYR A 218 10.21 -24.87 6.44
CA TYR A 218 10.38 -26.03 5.56
C TYR A 218 9.21 -27.00 5.69
N GLY A 219 8.88 -27.67 4.58
CA GLY A 219 8.02 -28.84 4.56
C GLY A 219 8.84 -30.13 4.68
N LEU A 220 8.29 -31.16 5.32
CA LEU A 220 8.85 -32.51 5.40
C LEU A 220 7.78 -33.54 5.01
N GLY A 221 8.14 -34.55 4.22
CA GLY A 221 7.17 -35.48 3.60
C GLY A 221 6.15 -34.81 2.66
N GLY A 222 6.26 -33.49 2.48
CA GLY A 222 5.26 -32.63 1.86
C GLY A 222 3.93 -32.55 2.61
N ASP A 223 3.87 -32.97 3.88
CA ASP A 223 2.65 -33.00 4.70
C ASP A 223 2.76 -32.28 6.06
N THR A 224 3.98 -32.13 6.59
CA THR A 224 4.28 -31.41 7.83
C THR A 224 5.15 -30.19 7.58
N PHE A 225 5.15 -29.22 8.51
CA PHE A 225 6.05 -28.06 8.46
C PHE A 225 6.69 -27.72 9.82
N CYS A 226 7.88 -27.13 9.76
CA CYS A 226 8.63 -26.60 10.91
C CYS A 226 9.52 -25.41 10.47
N THR A 227 10.19 -24.76 11.43
CA THR A 227 11.20 -23.73 11.17
C THR A 227 12.61 -24.34 11.22
N GLY A 228 13.52 -23.87 10.35
CA GLY A 228 14.95 -24.18 10.45
C GLY A 228 15.83 -23.03 9.95
N PHE A 229 17.14 -23.20 10.07
CA PHE A 229 18.09 -22.12 9.81
C PHE A 229 19.47 -22.59 9.35
N LEU A 230 20.15 -21.76 8.53
CA LEU A 230 21.53 -21.97 8.11
C LEU A 230 22.51 -21.59 9.20
N ILE A 231 23.54 -22.43 9.41
CA ILE A 231 24.54 -22.25 10.45
C ILE A 231 25.97 -22.31 9.90
N ASN A 232 26.81 -21.37 10.34
CA ASN A 232 28.22 -21.28 9.94
C ASN A 232 29.09 -22.31 10.68
N ASN A 233 30.22 -22.69 10.09
CA ASN A 233 31.20 -23.63 10.67
C ASN A 233 32.61 -23.02 10.71
N SER A 234 33.54 -23.62 11.45
CA SER A 234 34.87 -23.03 11.69
C SER A 234 35.76 -22.90 10.44
N ARG A 235 35.44 -23.58 9.33
CA ARG A 235 36.09 -23.40 8.01
C ARG A 235 35.54 -22.21 7.23
N GLN A 236 34.32 -21.73 7.57
CA GLN A 236 33.60 -20.67 6.87
C GLN A 236 33.43 -20.92 5.37
N ASP A 237 33.23 -22.19 4.99
CA ASP A 237 33.13 -22.67 3.61
C ASP A 237 31.72 -22.57 3.00
N CYS A 238 30.74 -22.08 3.76
CA CYS A 238 29.31 -22.06 3.41
C CYS A 238 28.74 -23.43 3.00
N THR A 239 29.26 -24.54 3.57
CA THR A 239 28.54 -25.83 3.56
C THR A 239 27.09 -25.60 4.03
N PRO A 240 26.05 -26.04 3.30
CA PRO A 240 24.64 -25.73 3.56
C PRO A 240 24.07 -26.51 4.76
N TYR A 241 24.70 -26.37 5.93
CA TYR A 241 24.22 -26.93 7.18
C TYR A 241 22.94 -26.21 7.61
N PHE A 242 21.86 -26.97 7.70
CA PHE A 242 20.52 -26.52 8.08
C PHE A 242 20.11 -27.17 9.40
N MET A 243 19.79 -26.38 10.42
CA MET A 243 19.48 -26.87 11.76
C MET A 243 18.01 -26.61 12.11
N THR A 244 17.40 -27.56 12.82
CA THR A 244 15.99 -27.54 13.26
C THR A 244 15.82 -28.41 14.52
N ALA A 245 14.59 -28.68 14.94
CA ALA A 245 14.27 -29.49 16.11
C ALA A 245 14.32 -31.01 15.83
N TYR A 246 14.51 -31.82 16.89
CA TYR A 246 14.44 -33.28 16.79
C TYR A 246 12.98 -33.75 16.66
N HIS A 247 12.07 -33.15 17.42
CA HIS A 247 10.64 -33.49 17.42
C HIS A 247 9.88 -33.12 16.13
N CYS A 248 10.54 -32.47 15.16
CA CYS A 248 10.03 -32.37 13.79
C CYS A 248 10.21 -33.69 12.99
N ASP A 249 10.55 -34.79 13.67
CA ASP A 249 10.66 -36.17 13.16
C ASP A 249 11.53 -36.30 11.89
N VAL A 250 12.59 -35.50 11.83
CA VAL A 250 13.57 -35.56 10.75
C VAL A 250 14.52 -36.75 10.98
N THR A 251 14.48 -37.71 10.06
CA THR A 251 15.25 -38.95 10.08
C THR A 251 16.11 -39.08 8.82
N ALA A 252 17.08 -39.99 8.82
CA ALA A 252 17.85 -40.29 7.61
C ALA A 252 17.02 -40.88 6.45
N ALA A 253 15.76 -41.28 6.68
CA ALA A 253 14.88 -41.85 5.65
C ALA A 253 13.99 -40.79 4.96
N ASN A 254 13.54 -39.77 5.70
CA ASN A 254 12.70 -38.67 5.20
C ASN A 254 13.46 -37.34 5.03
N ALA A 255 14.71 -37.19 5.47
CA ALA A 255 15.50 -35.99 5.17
C ALA A 255 15.53 -35.61 3.66
N PRO A 256 15.60 -36.57 2.70
CA PRO A 256 15.46 -36.27 1.26
C PRO A 256 14.13 -35.62 0.83
N SER A 257 13.12 -35.60 1.70
CA SER A 257 11.81 -34.97 1.47
C SER A 257 11.68 -33.55 2.02
N LEU A 258 12.76 -32.99 2.56
CA LEU A 258 12.79 -31.63 3.07
C LEU A 258 12.75 -30.63 1.90
N VAL A 259 11.83 -29.68 1.96
CA VAL A 259 11.76 -28.53 1.05
C VAL A 259 11.78 -27.24 1.89
N ALA A 260 12.90 -26.52 1.88
CA ALA A 260 13.08 -25.28 2.64
C ALA A 260 12.76 -24.05 1.78
N TYR A 261 11.99 -23.12 2.31
CA TYR A 261 11.54 -21.90 1.63
C TYR A 261 12.20 -20.65 2.21
N TRP A 262 13.00 -19.97 1.39
CA TRP A 262 13.70 -18.74 1.73
C TRP A 262 12.83 -17.51 1.46
N ASN A 263 13.12 -16.41 2.14
CA ASN A 263 12.45 -15.10 1.97
C ASN A 263 10.91 -15.09 2.07
N TYR A 264 10.30 -16.11 2.69
CA TYR A 264 8.88 -16.12 2.97
C TYR A 264 8.52 -15.16 4.12
N GLN A 265 8.34 -13.89 3.79
CA GLN A 265 7.95 -12.83 4.72
C GLN A 265 7.01 -11.83 4.06
N ASN A 266 6.22 -11.12 4.87
CA ASN A 266 5.31 -10.08 4.38
C ASN A 266 6.09 -8.90 3.78
N SER A 267 5.61 -8.31 2.69
CA SER A 267 6.30 -7.25 1.94
C SER A 267 6.30 -5.89 2.66
N TYR A 268 5.38 -5.69 3.60
CA TYR A 268 5.21 -4.47 4.39
C TYR A 268 5.04 -4.78 5.89
N CYS A 269 5.31 -3.79 6.75
CA CYS A 269 5.19 -3.96 8.19
C CYS A 269 3.72 -3.93 8.64
N ARG A 270 3.16 -5.08 9.04
CA ARG A 270 1.85 -5.14 9.72
C ARG A 270 2.09 -4.87 11.21
N GLN A 271 1.43 -3.85 11.76
CA GLN A 271 1.69 -3.42 13.13
C GLN A 271 1.22 -4.48 14.15
N PRO A 272 2.08 -4.91 15.10
CA PRO A 272 1.72 -5.91 16.11
C PRO A 272 0.49 -5.52 16.94
N GLY A 273 -0.35 -6.51 17.24
CA GLY A 273 -1.60 -6.35 17.97
C GLY A 273 -2.77 -5.81 17.14
N THR A 274 -2.59 -5.58 15.83
CA THR A 274 -3.67 -5.15 14.92
C THR A 274 -4.28 -6.31 14.16
N VAL A 275 -5.52 -6.14 13.69
CA VAL A 275 -6.19 -7.10 12.79
C VAL A 275 -5.37 -7.40 11.52
N ALA A 276 -4.58 -6.44 11.05
CA ALA A 276 -3.70 -6.64 9.90
C ALA A 276 -2.60 -7.67 10.21
N SER A 277 -1.94 -7.60 11.37
CA SER A 277 -0.88 -8.57 11.71
C SER A 277 -1.42 -9.99 11.97
N GLY A 278 -2.70 -10.12 12.33
CA GLY A 278 -3.38 -11.43 12.45
C GLY A 278 -4.10 -11.89 11.17
N GLY A 279 -4.06 -11.09 10.10
CA GLY A 279 -4.66 -11.42 8.81
C GLY A 279 -3.65 -12.01 7.83
N SER A 280 -4.15 -12.43 6.66
CA SER A 280 -3.33 -13.01 5.58
C SER A 280 -2.18 -12.07 5.20
N GLY A 281 -1.01 -12.65 4.93
CA GLY A 281 0.11 -11.91 4.35
C GLY A 281 0.24 -12.12 2.84
N ASP A 282 1.32 -11.57 2.28
CA ASP A 282 1.65 -11.63 0.86
C ASP A 282 3.01 -12.30 0.57
N GLY A 283 3.49 -13.12 1.51
CA GLY A 283 4.79 -13.80 1.41
C GLY A 283 4.86 -14.80 0.25
N LEU A 284 6.00 -14.87 -0.43
CA LEU A 284 6.20 -15.74 -1.59
C LEU A 284 7.02 -17.00 -1.28
N LEU A 285 6.47 -18.17 -1.61
CA LEU A 285 7.16 -19.47 -1.57
C LEU A 285 7.76 -19.83 -2.94
N ASN A 286 8.60 -18.95 -3.50
CA ASN A 286 9.21 -19.14 -4.83
C ASN A 286 10.75 -19.28 -4.81
N GLN A 287 11.39 -19.10 -3.65
CA GLN A 287 12.82 -19.37 -3.44
C GLN A 287 12.95 -20.57 -2.50
N PHE A 288 13.55 -21.67 -2.96
CA PHE A 288 13.60 -22.90 -2.18
C PHE A 288 14.84 -23.75 -2.47
N ASN A 289 15.15 -24.64 -1.53
CA ASN A 289 15.98 -25.83 -1.74
C ASN A 289 15.12 -27.08 -1.53
N THR A 290 15.48 -28.18 -2.18
CA THR A 290 14.87 -29.50 -1.98
C THR A 290 15.98 -30.52 -1.70
N GLY A 291 15.67 -31.55 -0.92
CA GLY A 291 16.64 -32.56 -0.51
C GLY A 291 17.51 -32.15 0.68
N ALA A 292 17.79 -33.12 1.54
CA ALA A 292 18.77 -32.99 2.60
C ALA A 292 19.29 -34.36 3.09
N VAL A 293 20.50 -34.38 3.63
CA VAL A 293 21.03 -35.50 4.41
C VAL A 293 21.11 -35.15 5.90
N LEU A 294 20.50 -35.97 6.75
CA LEU A 294 20.65 -35.85 8.21
C LEU A 294 22.11 -36.14 8.62
N ARG A 295 22.75 -35.18 9.30
CA ARG A 295 24.14 -35.27 9.78
C ARG A 295 24.23 -35.65 11.26
N ALA A 296 23.41 -35.02 12.11
CA ALA A 296 23.34 -35.34 13.54
C ALA A 296 21.94 -35.07 14.12
N ALA A 297 21.51 -35.86 15.10
CA ALA A 297 20.23 -35.68 15.78
C ALA A 297 20.34 -36.10 17.26
N HIS A 298 19.68 -35.36 18.18
CA HIS A 298 19.70 -35.71 19.60
C HIS A 298 18.44 -35.24 20.35
N ALA A 299 17.69 -36.21 20.91
CA ALA A 299 16.45 -35.95 21.63
C ALA A 299 16.63 -35.13 22.92
N ASP A 300 17.66 -35.38 23.73
CA ASP A 300 17.78 -34.73 25.06
C ASP A 300 17.95 -33.20 24.98
N SER A 301 18.41 -32.66 23.84
CA SER A 301 18.48 -31.22 23.58
C SER A 301 17.77 -30.84 22.28
N ASP A 302 16.83 -31.69 21.87
CA ASP A 302 15.87 -31.53 20.78
C ASP A 302 16.43 -30.90 19.49
N PHE A 303 17.58 -31.37 19.01
CA PHE A 303 18.18 -30.81 17.81
C PHE A 303 18.33 -31.84 16.69
N SER A 304 18.17 -31.35 15.45
CA SER A 304 18.53 -32.01 14.20
C SER A 304 19.40 -31.08 13.36
N LEU A 305 20.53 -31.59 12.88
CA LEU A 305 21.43 -30.92 11.95
C LEU A 305 21.44 -31.70 10.64
N LEU A 306 21.09 -31.01 9.57
CA LEU A 306 21.05 -31.47 8.19
C LEU A 306 22.12 -30.76 7.37
N GLU A 307 22.37 -31.29 6.19
CA GLU A 307 23.09 -30.63 5.09
C GLU A 307 22.17 -30.72 3.88
N LEU A 308 21.81 -29.57 3.30
CA LEU A 308 20.99 -29.54 2.08
C LEU A 308 21.81 -30.05 0.90
N ASP A 309 21.18 -30.78 -0.02
CA ASP A 309 21.91 -31.44 -1.11
C ASP A 309 22.47 -30.42 -2.12
N ASP A 310 21.68 -29.38 -2.42
CA ASP A 310 22.05 -28.29 -3.32
C ASP A 310 22.67 -27.06 -2.62
N PRO A 311 23.50 -26.28 -3.32
CA PRO A 311 23.86 -24.91 -2.92
C PRO A 311 22.62 -24.02 -2.70
N ILE A 312 22.72 -23.08 -1.76
CA ILE A 312 21.62 -22.13 -1.52
C ILE A 312 21.45 -21.19 -2.73
N PRO A 313 20.23 -20.95 -3.23
CA PRO A 313 19.97 -20.02 -4.33
C PRO A 313 20.54 -18.63 -4.05
N VAL A 314 21.24 -18.03 -5.01
CA VAL A 314 21.83 -16.69 -4.84
C VAL A 314 20.76 -15.63 -4.55
N ALA A 315 19.57 -15.78 -5.14
CA ALA A 315 18.41 -14.91 -4.90
C ALA A 315 17.87 -14.94 -3.46
N ALA A 316 18.27 -15.93 -2.65
CA ALA A 316 17.94 -15.97 -1.23
C ALA A 316 18.75 -14.96 -0.39
N GLU A 317 19.85 -14.40 -0.93
CA GLU A 317 20.81 -13.55 -0.22
C GLU A 317 21.31 -14.12 1.12
N ALA A 318 21.33 -15.44 1.21
CA ALA A 318 21.31 -16.17 2.47
C ALA A 318 22.49 -15.88 3.40
N PHE A 319 22.20 -15.95 4.71
CA PHE A 319 23.16 -15.75 5.77
C PHE A 319 23.38 -17.03 6.57
N PHE A 320 24.63 -17.46 6.73
CA PHE A 320 25.02 -18.55 7.59
C PHE A 320 25.23 -17.99 8.99
N ALA A 321 24.31 -18.25 9.91
CA ALA A 321 24.33 -17.62 11.22
C ALA A 321 25.49 -18.11 12.09
N GLY A 322 26.03 -17.19 12.90
CA GLY A 322 27.05 -17.49 13.91
C GLY A 322 26.47 -18.20 15.13
N TRP A 323 27.31 -18.74 16.01
CA TRP A 323 26.88 -19.50 17.19
C TRP A 323 27.73 -19.22 18.43
N SER A 324 27.17 -19.46 19.61
CA SER A 324 27.87 -19.43 20.91
C SER A 324 27.57 -20.68 21.72
N ARG A 325 28.64 -21.30 22.26
CA ARG A 325 28.57 -22.43 23.20
C ARG A 325 29.12 -22.08 24.59
N GLU A 326 29.13 -20.79 24.93
CA GLU A 326 29.64 -20.26 26.20
C GLU A 326 28.93 -20.87 27.42
N VAL A 327 29.64 -20.94 28.56
CA VAL A 327 29.16 -21.61 29.79
C VAL A 327 27.93 -20.93 30.40
N ASN A 328 27.85 -19.61 30.30
CA ASN A 328 26.82 -18.83 30.96
C ASN A 328 25.65 -18.59 30.00
N PRO A 329 24.39 -18.80 30.42
CA PRO A 329 23.21 -18.38 29.67
C PRO A 329 23.24 -16.86 29.39
N PRO A 330 22.77 -16.38 28.23
CA PRO A 330 22.66 -14.95 27.96
C PRO A 330 21.79 -14.20 28.99
N GLN A 331 22.22 -13.00 29.38
CA GLN A 331 21.60 -12.13 30.40
C GLN A 331 21.32 -10.72 29.83
N ASP A 332 20.94 -10.65 28.56
CA ASP A 332 20.72 -9.43 27.76
C ASP A 332 19.71 -9.76 26.65
N THR A 333 19.34 -8.80 25.80
CA THR A 333 18.36 -8.97 24.72
C THR A 333 18.57 -10.25 23.90
N LEU A 334 17.46 -10.98 23.72
CA LEU A 334 17.33 -12.17 22.89
C LEU A 334 16.38 -11.89 21.73
N ALA A 335 16.60 -12.53 20.60
CA ALA A 335 15.67 -12.56 19.48
C ALA A 335 15.41 -14.00 19.03
N CYS A 336 14.15 -14.37 18.82
CA CYS A 336 13.75 -15.57 18.08
C CYS A 336 13.24 -15.12 16.70
N ILE A 337 13.69 -15.75 15.62
CA ILE A 337 13.20 -15.50 14.26
C ILE A 337 12.58 -16.79 13.75
N HIS A 338 11.30 -16.78 13.42
CA HIS A 338 10.50 -18.00 13.30
C HIS A 338 9.32 -17.86 12.33
N HIS A 339 8.71 -18.99 11.98
CA HIS A 339 7.50 -19.06 11.17
C HIS A 339 6.32 -19.59 12.02
N PRO A 340 5.60 -18.70 12.74
CA PRO A 340 4.49 -19.10 13.61
C PRO A 340 3.31 -19.61 12.80
N ASP A 341 2.76 -20.74 13.24
CA ASP A 341 1.81 -21.62 12.56
C ASP A 341 2.19 -22.01 11.12
N GLY A 342 3.44 -21.77 10.69
CA GLY A 342 3.91 -21.98 9.32
C GLY A 342 3.76 -20.76 8.40
N ALA A 343 3.24 -19.64 8.91
CA ALA A 343 3.00 -18.38 8.18
C ALA A 343 4.29 -17.59 7.87
N GLU A 344 4.15 -16.35 7.42
CA GLU A 344 5.28 -15.46 7.14
C GLU A 344 6.24 -15.31 8.33
N LYS A 345 7.52 -15.13 8.02
CA LYS A 345 8.60 -14.97 9.00
C LYS A 345 8.34 -13.80 9.96
N ARG A 346 8.41 -14.08 11.27
CA ARG A 346 8.26 -13.13 12.37
C ARG A 346 9.53 -13.05 13.21
N ILE A 347 9.64 -12.00 14.02
CA ILE A 347 10.70 -11.81 15.01
C ILE A 347 10.10 -11.45 16.37
N THR A 348 10.58 -12.13 17.41
CA THR A 348 10.08 -12.05 18.79
C THR A 348 11.26 -11.74 19.71
N PHE A 349 11.09 -10.85 20.68
CA PHE A 349 12.17 -10.41 21.58
C PHE A 349 11.85 -10.67 23.06
N SER A 350 12.90 -11.00 23.82
CA SER A 350 12.86 -11.03 25.28
C SER A 350 14.01 -10.21 25.85
N PHE A 351 13.72 -9.43 26.88
CA PHE A 351 14.65 -8.64 27.68
C PHE A 351 14.90 -9.27 29.06
N HIS A 352 14.30 -10.44 29.31
CA HIS A 352 14.49 -11.21 30.54
C HIS A 352 15.74 -12.09 30.49
N ASN A 353 16.34 -12.31 31.67
CA ASN A 353 17.48 -13.21 31.81
C ASN A 353 17.08 -14.67 31.55
N THR A 354 17.76 -15.34 30.62
CA THR A 354 17.63 -16.80 30.47
C THR A 354 18.27 -17.53 31.66
N TYR A 355 17.82 -18.75 31.89
CA TYR A 355 18.43 -19.69 32.83
C TYR A 355 18.39 -21.11 32.28
N PRO A 356 19.27 -22.01 32.74
CA PRO A 356 19.24 -23.40 32.29
C PRO A 356 18.04 -24.11 32.91
N GLY A 357 17.36 -24.91 32.11
CA GLY A 357 16.20 -25.72 32.51
C GLY A 357 16.21 -27.09 31.84
N ALA A 358 15.09 -27.79 31.95
CA ALA A 358 14.89 -29.08 31.30
C ALA A 358 13.47 -29.18 30.74
N TRP A 359 13.34 -29.81 29.57
CA TRP A 359 12.05 -30.07 28.94
C TRP A 359 11.08 -30.77 29.90
N GLY A 360 9.81 -30.35 29.87
CA GLY A 360 8.76 -30.87 30.76
C GLY A 360 8.83 -30.41 32.23
N ASN A 361 9.84 -29.64 32.64
CA ASN A 361 9.96 -29.15 34.03
C ASN A 361 9.34 -27.76 34.27
N GLY A 362 8.65 -27.20 33.27
CA GLY A 362 8.10 -25.84 33.31
C GLY A 362 9.18 -24.76 33.36
N SER A 363 8.83 -23.58 33.86
CA SER A 363 9.75 -22.45 34.09
C SER A 363 10.67 -22.62 35.31
N ASN A 364 10.96 -23.85 35.74
CA ASN A 364 11.79 -24.12 36.91
C ASN A 364 13.27 -24.28 36.51
N PRO A 365 14.21 -23.48 37.07
CA PRO A 365 15.63 -23.62 36.79
C PRO A 365 16.19 -25.01 37.17
N VAL A 366 17.06 -25.56 36.31
CA VAL A 366 17.74 -26.84 36.50
C VAL A 366 19.25 -26.65 36.36
N ASN A 367 20.01 -26.94 37.41
CA ASN A 367 21.47 -26.89 37.37
C ASN A 367 22.02 -27.85 36.31
N ASN A 368 22.87 -27.35 35.41
CA ASN A 368 23.36 -28.07 34.22
C ASN A 368 22.24 -28.58 33.29
N GLY A 369 21.14 -27.82 33.20
CA GLY A 369 20.05 -28.08 32.27
C GLY A 369 20.50 -28.25 30.81
N ASN A 370 19.70 -29.00 30.05
CA ASN A 370 19.88 -29.26 28.61
C ASN A 370 19.14 -28.22 27.73
N HIS A 371 18.30 -27.38 28.32
CA HIS A 371 17.56 -26.31 27.65
C HIS A 371 17.88 -24.95 28.25
N LEU A 372 17.72 -23.90 27.44
CA LEU A 372 17.57 -22.51 27.89
C LEU A 372 16.08 -22.20 28.03
N ILE A 373 15.68 -21.66 29.16
CA ILE A 373 14.32 -21.19 29.39
C ILE A 373 14.26 -19.67 29.21
N ILE A 374 13.29 -19.24 28.41
CA ILE A 374 12.89 -17.85 28.20
C ILE A 374 11.62 -17.71 29.03
N PRO A 375 11.63 -16.94 30.14
CA PRO A 375 10.51 -16.92 31.05
C PRO A 375 9.26 -16.24 30.48
N ASP A 376 9.45 -15.25 29.61
CA ASP A 376 8.41 -14.43 28.98
C ASP A 376 8.96 -13.72 27.72
N TRP A 377 8.07 -13.32 26.81
CA TRP A 377 8.38 -12.54 25.61
C TRP A 377 7.83 -11.11 25.73
N ASP A 378 8.69 -10.10 25.61
CA ASP A 378 8.31 -8.70 25.71
C ASP A 378 7.66 -8.15 24.42
N ILE A 379 8.00 -8.74 23.26
CA ILE A 379 7.52 -8.35 21.93
C ILE A 379 7.32 -9.63 21.10
N GLY A 380 6.10 -9.85 20.59
CA GLY A 380 5.74 -11.06 19.84
C GLY A 380 5.50 -12.28 20.76
N SER A 381 5.39 -13.46 20.16
CA SER A 381 5.38 -14.74 20.88
C SER A 381 5.99 -15.85 20.01
N THR A 382 5.81 -17.12 20.37
CA THR A 382 5.97 -18.25 19.43
C THR A 382 4.66 -19.05 19.37
N GLU A 383 4.46 -19.81 18.29
CA GLU A 383 3.24 -20.59 18.04
C GLU A 383 3.64 -21.97 17.46
N SER A 384 2.69 -22.76 16.94
CA SER A 384 3.05 -24.07 16.36
C SER A 384 3.93 -23.86 15.11
N GLY A 385 4.73 -24.82 14.67
CA GLY A 385 5.59 -24.63 13.49
C GLY A 385 6.80 -23.69 13.68
N SER A 386 6.81 -22.84 14.71
CA SER A 386 8.02 -22.14 15.18
C SER A 386 9.09 -23.14 15.67
N SER A 387 8.72 -24.40 15.93
CA SER A 387 9.62 -25.51 16.27
C SER A 387 10.88 -25.54 15.39
N GLY A 388 12.04 -25.60 16.04
CA GLY A 388 13.35 -25.54 15.38
C GLY A 388 13.89 -24.13 15.10
N ALA A 389 13.14 -23.06 15.38
CA ALA A 389 13.61 -21.68 15.20
C ALA A 389 14.85 -21.35 16.06
N PRO A 390 15.82 -20.57 15.54
CA PRO A 390 17.01 -20.18 16.28
C PRO A 390 16.71 -19.07 17.31
N LEU A 391 17.32 -19.22 18.49
CA LEU A 391 17.45 -18.17 19.48
C LEU A 391 18.79 -17.46 19.33
N PHE A 392 18.76 -16.17 19.05
CA PHE A 392 19.93 -15.30 18.97
C PHE A 392 20.15 -14.54 20.27
N ASN A 393 21.41 -14.41 20.67
CA ASN A 393 21.81 -13.39 21.62
C ASN A 393 21.98 -12.02 20.92
N ARG A 394 22.20 -10.96 21.71
CA ARG A 394 22.49 -9.60 21.22
C ARG A 394 23.66 -9.47 20.24
N GLN A 395 24.58 -10.44 20.18
CA GLN A 395 25.66 -10.48 19.18
C GLN A 395 25.26 -11.23 17.91
N GLN A 396 23.96 -11.47 17.69
CA GLN A 396 23.39 -12.20 16.56
C GLN A 396 23.92 -13.64 16.43
N ARG A 397 24.33 -14.27 17.55
CA ARG A 397 24.81 -15.65 17.58
C ARG A 397 23.76 -16.59 18.16
N ILE A 398 23.57 -17.73 17.50
CA ILE A 398 22.69 -18.81 17.94
C ILE A 398 23.18 -19.35 19.28
N VAL A 399 22.26 -19.44 20.24
CA VAL A 399 22.47 -20.00 21.59
C VAL A 399 21.57 -21.21 21.86
N GLY A 400 20.58 -21.48 21.00
CA GLY A 400 19.72 -22.66 21.05
C GLY A 400 18.69 -22.66 19.92
N GLN A 401 17.90 -23.72 19.82
CA GLN A 401 16.78 -23.85 18.88
C GLN A 401 15.48 -24.24 19.60
N LEU A 402 14.32 -23.75 19.14
CA LEU A 402 13.05 -23.90 19.86
C LEU A 402 12.58 -25.36 19.90
N HIS A 403 12.36 -25.88 21.12
CA HIS A 403 11.63 -27.12 21.36
C HIS A 403 10.13 -26.83 21.53
N GLY A 404 9.81 -25.70 22.19
CA GLY A 404 8.46 -25.20 22.37
C GLY A 404 8.23 -24.76 23.81
N GLY A 405 6.98 -24.52 24.17
CA GLY A 405 6.62 -24.04 25.49
C GLY A 405 5.12 -23.90 25.65
N ALA A 406 4.72 -22.94 26.48
CA ALA A 406 3.33 -22.56 26.68
C ALA A 406 3.02 -21.14 26.21
N ALA A 407 4.01 -20.45 25.62
CA ALA A 407 3.85 -19.12 25.04
C ALA A 407 2.74 -19.09 23.97
N SER A 408 2.02 -17.97 23.90
CA SER A 408 1.11 -17.63 22.80
C SER A 408 0.84 -16.13 22.81
N CYS A 409 0.18 -15.59 21.77
CA CYS A 409 -0.25 -14.19 21.78
C CYS A 409 -1.24 -13.80 22.90
N ASN A 410 -1.80 -14.76 23.63
CA ASN A 410 -2.80 -14.53 24.68
C ASN A 410 -2.24 -14.77 26.10
N ASN A 411 -0.93 -14.97 26.26
CA ASN A 411 -0.32 -15.20 27.57
C ASN A 411 1.15 -14.74 27.65
N ASN A 412 1.68 -14.74 28.88
CA ASN A 412 3.06 -14.45 29.24
C ASN A 412 3.71 -15.71 29.82
N GLN A 413 3.73 -16.80 29.03
CA GLN A 413 4.28 -18.09 29.44
C GLN A 413 5.64 -18.36 28.80
N TYR A 414 6.37 -19.28 29.41
CA TYR A 414 7.74 -19.61 29.03
C TYR A 414 7.83 -20.38 27.70
N ASP A 415 8.99 -20.22 27.05
CA ASP A 415 9.49 -21.12 25.99
C ASP A 415 10.81 -21.80 26.40
N SER A 416 11.04 -22.97 25.82
CA SER A 416 12.18 -23.85 26.08
C SER A 416 12.94 -24.12 24.77
N PHE A 417 14.22 -23.77 24.74
CA PHE A 417 15.11 -23.95 23.59
C PHE A 417 16.19 -24.97 23.93
N GLY A 418 16.44 -25.94 23.07
CA GLY A 418 17.56 -26.86 23.22
C GLY A 418 18.87 -26.08 23.28
N TRP A 419 19.64 -26.22 24.37
CA TRP A 419 20.81 -25.35 24.58
C TRP A 419 21.94 -25.76 23.64
N PHE A 420 22.36 -24.86 22.75
CA PHE A 420 23.42 -25.12 21.75
C PHE A 420 24.70 -25.69 22.39
N ARG A 421 25.04 -25.19 23.59
CA ARG A 421 26.15 -25.70 24.41
C ARG A 421 26.04 -27.20 24.73
N TYR A 422 24.84 -27.68 25.03
CA TYR A 422 24.58 -29.09 25.32
C TYR A 422 24.71 -29.90 24.03
N SER A 423 24.02 -29.47 22.96
CA SER A 423 24.06 -30.06 21.62
C SER A 423 25.48 -30.16 21.03
N TRP A 424 26.42 -29.31 21.45
CA TRP A 424 27.84 -29.38 21.08
C TRP A 424 28.50 -30.74 21.36
N ASN A 425 28.21 -31.34 22.51
CA ASN A 425 28.71 -32.68 22.85
C ASN A 425 27.64 -33.76 22.75
N GLY A 426 26.36 -33.40 22.92
CA GLY A 426 25.18 -34.23 22.73
C GLY A 426 25.34 -35.64 23.26
N GLY A 427 24.94 -36.63 22.46
CA GLY A 427 25.03 -38.05 22.81
C GLY A 427 26.44 -38.65 22.65
N GLY A 428 27.48 -37.83 22.50
CA GLY A 428 28.87 -38.28 22.48
C GLY A 428 29.38 -38.89 21.17
N THR A 429 28.57 -38.96 20.10
CA THR A 429 28.98 -39.48 18.77
C THR A 429 28.74 -38.43 17.67
N PRO A 430 29.42 -38.49 16.51
CA PRO A 430 29.23 -37.52 15.42
C PRO A 430 27.78 -37.42 14.91
N THR A 431 27.03 -38.52 14.94
CA THR A 431 25.60 -38.54 14.56
C THR A 431 24.66 -38.04 15.67
N THR A 432 25.19 -37.64 16.84
CA THR A 432 24.41 -37.19 18.00
C THR A 432 24.93 -35.89 18.62
N ARG A 433 25.80 -35.14 17.93
CA ARG A 433 26.36 -33.86 18.44
C ARG A 433 26.82 -32.94 17.31
N LEU A 434 26.91 -31.64 17.58
CA LEU A 434 27.23 -30.62 16.57
C LEU A 434 28.72 -30.46 16.23
N LYS A 435 29.64 -30.75 17.18
CA LYS A 435 31.04 -30.29 17.05
C LYS A 435 31.81 -30.87 15.86
N ASP A 436 31.54 -32.09 15.44
CA ASP A 436 32.24 -32.73 14.32
C ASP A 436 31.91 -32.10 12.97
N TRP A 437 30.78 -31.36 12.90
CA TRP A 437 30.26 -30.69 11.71
C TRP A 437 30.56 -29.19 11.74
N LEU A 438 30.40 -28.55 12.90
CA LEU A 438 30.56 -27.10 13.06
C LEU A 438 31.99 -26.67 13.46
N ASP A 439 32.80 -27.57 14.01
CA ASP A 439 34.25 -27.38 14.22
C ASP A 439 35.06 -28.63 13.83
N PRO A 440 35.01 -29.06 12.55
CA PRO A 440 35.60 -30.31 12.09
C PRO A 440 37.13 -30.36 12.26
N ASP A 441 37.79 -29.21 12.27
CA ASP A 441 39.24 -29.08 12.46
C ASP A 441 39.64 -28.89 13.93
N ASN A 442 38.66 -28.96 14.86
CA ASN A 442 38.85 -28.87 16.31
C ASN A 442 39.66 -27.62 16.72
N THR A 443 39.28 -26.46 16.16
CA THR A 443 39.80 -25.14 16.52
C THR A 443 39.49 -24.74 17.96
N ASN A 444 38.48 -25.39 18.58
CA ASN A 444 37.99 -25.16 19.93
C ASN A 444 37.45 -23.73 20.15
N LEU A 445 36.95 -23.08 19.10
CA LEU A 445 36.23 -21.81 19.18
C LEU A 445 35.03 -21.93 20.14
N LEU A 446 34.83 -20.94 21.02
CA LEU A 446 33.65 -20.83 21.90
C LEU A 446 32.49 -20.08 21.24
N VAL A 447 32.82 -19.21 20.29
CA VAL A 447 31.90 -18.37 19.52
C VAL A 447 32.41 -18.28 18.08
N LEU A 448 31.49 -18.13 17.15
CA LEU A 448 31.76 -17.83 15.74
C LEU A 448 30.71 -16.83 15.25
N ASP A 449 31.12 -15.87 14.42
CA ASP A 449 30.21 -14.91 13.78
C ASP A 449 29.65 -15.44 12.45
N GLY A 450 28.53 -14.87 12.01
CA GLY A 450 27.88 -15.30 10.77
C GLY A 450 28.56 -14.79 9.49
N ARG A 451 28.12 -15.28 8.34
CA ARG A 451 28.69 -14.95 7.02
C ARG A 451 27.61 -14.97 5.93
N ARG A 452 27.62 -13.98 5.03
CA ARG A 452 26.77 -13.95 3.82
C ARG A 452 27.27 -14.93 2.76
N LEU A 453 26.35 -15.56 2.02
CA LEU A 453 26.65 -16.47 0.91
C LEU A 453 27.56 -15.85 -0.16
N SER A 454 27.37 -14.56 -0.47
CA SER A 454 28.21 -13.80 -1.42
C SER A 454 29.69 -13.75 -1.01
N SER A 455 30.00 -13.89 0.28
CA SER A 455 31.38 -13.93 0.78
C SER A 455 32.05 -15.29 0.62
N CYS A 456 31.35 -16.33 0.16
CA CYS A 456 31.87 -17.70 0.04
C CYS A 456 32.20 -18.14 -1.39
N THR A 457 31.71 -17.44 -2.41
CA THR A 457 32.06 -17.73 -3.82
C THR A 457 33.09 -16.73 -4.34
N ALA A 458 33.98 -17.19 -5.23
CA ALA A 458 34.96 -16.33 -5.88
C ALA A 458 34.33 -15.67 -7.11
N THR A 459 33.53 -14.64 -6.88
CA THR A 459 32.74 -13.94 -7.91
C THR A 459 33.20 -12.49 -8.11
N LEU A 460 32.99 -11.98 -9.33
CA LEU A 460 33.06 -10.55 -9.64
C LEU A 460 31.64 -10.01 -9.85
N LEU A 461 31.37 -8.82 -9.34
CA LEU A 461 30.20 -8.03 -9.75
C LEU A 461 30.72 -6.78 -10.48
N VAL A 462 30.05 -6.40 -11.58
CA VAL A 462 30.45 -5.23 -12.37
C VAL A 462 29.23 -4.34 -12.57
N SER A 463 29.32 -3.10 -12.12
CA SER A 463 28.28 -2.08 -12.24
C SER A 463 28.78 -0.92 -13.09
N ALA A 464 28.01 -0.52 -14.10
CA ALA A 464 28.32 0.67 -14.88
C ALA A 464 27.86 1.92 -14.12
N GLN A 465 28.77 2.85 -13.83
CA GLN A 465 28.43 4.09 -13.13
C GLN A 465 27.61 5.05 -14.03
N GLN A 466 27.64 4.82 -15.35
CA GLN A 466 26.82 5.50 -16.36
C GLN A 466 26.47 4.48 -17.46
N PRO A 467 25.25 4.51 -18.04
CA PRO A 467 24.87 3.58 -19.11
C PRO A 467 25.41 3.97 -20.49
N GLU A 468 25.74 5.25 -20.71
CA GLU A 468 26.08 5.82 -22.02
C GLU A 468 27.27 6.79 -21.96
N VAL A 469 27.89 7.06 -23.11
CA VAL A 469 29.00 8.02 -23.25
C VAL A 469 29.00 8.73 -24.61
N CYS A 470 29.19 10.05 -24.63
CA CYS A 470 29.42 10.81 -25.86
C CYS A 470 30.88 10.68 -26.34
N LEU A 471 31.09 10.53 -27.65
CA LEU A 471 32.41 10.39 -28.26
C LEU A 471 33.02 11.74 -28.69
N PRO A 472 34.32 11.98 -28.46
CA PRO A 472 35.25 11.14 -27.70
C PRO A 472 35.10 11.34 -26.18
N GLY A 473 35.12 10.25 -25.41
CA GLY A 473 34.79 10.28 -23.99
C GLY A 473 35.42 9.15 -23.17
N THR A 474 35.06 9.11 -21.89
CA THR A 474 35.46 8.09 -20.92
C THR A 474 34.22 7.59 -20.19
N ILE A 475 34.16 6.29 -19.91
CA ILE A 475 33.13 5.66 -19.09
C ILE A 475 33.78 4.84 -17.97
N THR A 476 33.10 4.72 -16.82
CA THR A 476 33.62 4.06 -15.62
C THR A 476 32.68 2.99 -15.11
N PHE A 477 33.26 1.88 -14.66
CA PHE A 477 32.59 0.77 -14.00
C PHE A 477 33.19 0.55 -12.61
N GLU A 478 32.37 0.15 -11.66
CA GLU A 478 32.81 -0.39 -10.38
C GLU A 478 32.85 -1.91 -10.48
N VAL A 479 33.95 -2.50 -10.03
CA VAL A 479 34.20 -3.94 -10.05
C VAL A 479 34.37 -4.40 -8.61
N GLU A 480 33.36 -5.05 -8.05
CA GLU A 480 33.45 -5.65 -6.72
C GLU A 480 34.10 -7.02 -6.81
N VAL A 481 35.05 -7.29 -5.91
CA VAL A 481 35.80 -8.54 -5.84
C VAL A 481 35.38 -9.28 -4.58
N ALA A 482 34.66 -10.40 -4.73
CA ALA A 482 34.15 -11.15 -3.59
C ALA A 482 35.26 -11.66 -2.64
N ALA A 483 34.91 -11.85 -1.37
CA ALA A 483 35.84 -12.37 -0.36
C ALA A 483 36.22 -13.86 -0.57
N GLY A 484 35.57 -14.58 -1.50
CA GLY A 484 35.87 -15.98 -1.83
C GLY A 484 37.13 -16.19 -2.68
N PHE A 485 37.78 -15.13 -3.18
CA PHE A 485 39.09 -15.25 -3.81
C PHE A 485 40.20 -15.52 -2.77
N THR A 486 41.03 -16.53 -3.00
CA THR A 486 42.05 -16.98 -2.03
C THR A 486 43.36 -16.17 -2.06
N GLY A 487 43.39 -15.03 -2.73
CA GLY A 487 44.55 -14.15 -2.89
C GLY A 487 44.23 -12.94 -3.78
N PRO A 488 45.19 -12.02 -3.98
CA PRO A 488 44.99 -10.83 -4.82
C PRO A 488 44.54 -11.20 -6.24
N VAL A 489 43.52 -10.49 -6.73
CA VAL A 489 42.83 -10.78 -8.00
C VAL A 489 43.35 -9.85 -9.08
N THR A 490 43.92 -10.44 -10.13
CA THR A 490 44.36 -9.72 -11.32
C THR A 490 43.16 -9.51 -12.23
N LEU A 491 42.81 -8.24 -12.50
CA LEU A 491 41.68 -7.87 -13.33
C LEU A 491 42.13 -7.58 -14.78
N SER A 492 41.35 -8.03 -15.76
CA SER A 492 41.57 -7.76 -17.18
C SER A 492 40.24 -7.69 -17.95
N THR A 493 40.28 -7.32 -19.23
CA THR A 493 39.11 -7.34 -20.12
C THR A 493 39.29 -8.30 -21.30
N GLN A 494 38.20 -8.92 -21.72
CA GLN A 494 38.13 -9.79 -22.90
C GLN A 494 37.01 -9.32 -23.83
N GLY A 495 37.30 -9.25 -25.14
CA GLY A 495 36.32 -8.83 -26.15
C GLY A 495 36.13 -7.32 -26.32
N LEU A 496 36.86 -6.49 -25.56
CA LEU A 496 36.77 -5.03 -25.68
C LEU A 496 37.13 -4.56 -27.11
N ALA A 497 36.28 -3.69 -27.67
CA ALA A 497 36.37 -3.28 -29.07
C ALA A 497 37.67 -2.52 -29.43
N PRO A 498 38.25 -2.72 -30.62
CA PRO A 498 39.44 -2.00 -31.06
C PRO A 498 39.25 -0.47 -31.01
N GLY A 499 40.23 0.24 -30.43
CA GLY A 499 40.20 1.69 -30.24
C GLY A 499 39.76 2.15 -28.84
N ALA A 500 39.22 1.25 -28.01
CA ALA A 500 39.00 1.47 -26.59
C ALA A 500 40.22 1.07 -25.75
N ILE A 501 40.48 1.78 -24.64
CA ILE A 501 41.57 1.50 -23.70
C ILE A 501 40.97 1.31 -22.30
N ALA A 502 41.16 0.14 -21.70
CA ALA A 502 40.72 -0.17 -20.34
C ALA A 502 41.88 -0.05 -19.33
N ASN A 503 41.63 0.59 -18.18
CA ASN A 503 42.55 0.64 -17.04
C ASN A 503 41.79 0.31 -15.75
N PHE A 504 42.38 -0.49 -14.86
CA PHE A 504 41.81 -0.84 -13.55
C PHE A 504 42.64 -0.19 -12.43
N SER A 505 41.99 0.24 -11.35
CA SER A 505 42.65 0.76 -10.15
C SER A 505 41.81 0.52 -8.88
N PRO A 506 42.34 -0.19 -7.86
CA PRO A 506 43.61 -0.93 -7.84
C PRO A 506 43.58 -2.22 -8.69
N ASN A 507 44.75 -2.62 -9.23
CA ASN A 507 44.93 -3.90 -9.90
C ASN A 507 46.37 -4.42 -9.68
N PRO A 508 46.59 -5.59 -9.05
CA PRO A 508 45.60 -6.51 -8.49
C PRO A 508 44.75 -5.91 -7.37
N ALA A 509 43.46 -6.26 -7.36
CA ALA A 509 42.52 -5.93 -6.29
C ALA A 509 42.61 -6.96 -5.15
N GLN A 510 42.16 -6.60 -3.94
CA GLN A 510 42.12 -7.54 -2.81
C GLN A 510 40.75 -8.23 -2.73
N PRO A 511 40.66 -9.49 -2.25
CA PRO A 511 39.38 -10.11 -1.93
C PRO A 511 38.59 -9.25 -0.92
N GLY A 512 37.30 -9.03 -1.19
CA GLY A 512 36.44 -8.14 -0.39
C GLY A 512 36.68 -6.64 -0.61
N SER A 513 37.24 -6.23 -1.76
CA SER A 513 37.45 -4.82 -2.12
C SER A 513 36.86 -4.47 -3.48
N THR A 514 36.72 -3.17 -3.77
CA THR A 514 36.27 -2.68 -5.08
C THR A 514 37.43 -2.09 -5.90
N SER A 515 37.31 -2.19 -7.22
CA SER A 515 38.25 -1.60 -8.20
C SER A 515 37.48 -0.81 -9.25
N THR A 516 37.96 0.39 -9.58
CA THR A 516 37.40 1.18 -10.68
C THR A 516 38.01 0.72 -12.00
N LEU A 517 37.17 0.32 -12.96
CA LEU A 517 37.52 0.15 -14.37
C LEU A 517 37.19 1.44 -15.13
N THR A 518 38.17 2.02 -15.80
CA THR A 518 38.01 3.18 -16.68
C THR A 518 38.24 2.77 -18.13
N VAL A 519 37.25 2.98 -18.99
CA VAL A 519 37.33 2.72 -20.44
C VAL A 519 37.35 4.04 -21.20
N SER A 520 38.41 4.29 -21.96
CA SER A 520 38.67 5.55 -22.67
C SER A 520 38.56 5.39 -24.19
N LEU A 521 37.86 6.32 -24.85
CA LEU A 521 37.45 6.24 -26.26
C LEU A 521 37.97 7.46 -27.07
N TYR A 522 39.26 7.78 -26.92
CA TYR A 522 39.93 8.91 -27.61
C TYR A 522 40.81 8.47 -28.81
N GLY A 523 40.75 7.19 -29.20
CA GLY A 523 41.51 6.68 -30.34
C GLY A 523 41.01 7.23 -31.69
N PRO A 524 41.81 7.13 -32.77
CA PRO A 524 41.32 7.40 -34.12
C PRO A 524 40.24 6.38 -34.51
N ASN A 525 39.05 6.87 -34.88
CA ASN A 525 37.83 6.08 -35.11
C ASN A 525 37.39 5.27 -33.87
N PRO A 526 36.94 5.93 -32.78
CA PRO A 526 36.44 5.22 -31.61
C PRO A 526 35.16 4.44 -31.97
N PRO A 527 34.94 3.24 -31.38
CA PRO A 527 33.75 2.44 -31.63
C PRO A 527 32.49 3.13 -31.11
N SER A 528 31.38 3.01 -31.85
CA SER A 528 30.08 3.63 -31.56
C SER A 528 28.95 2.61 -31.63
N GLY A 529 27.87 2.84 -30.89
CA GLY A 529 26.77 1.89 -30.69
C GLY A 529 26.91 1.10 -29.38
N ASN A 530 26.16 0.01 -29.26
CA ASN A 530 26.24 -0.88 -28.09
C ASN A 530 27.57 -1.63 -28.10
N ILE A 531 28.33 -1.50 -27.02
CA ILE A 531 29.61 -2.19 -26.81
C ILE A 531 29.44 -3.10 -25.59
N SER A 532 29.60 -4.40 -25.78
CA SER A 532 29.70 -5.39 -24.69
C SER A 532 31.06 -6.07 -24.68
N PHE A 533 31.52 -6.42 -23.47
CA PHE A 533 32.79 -7.11 -23.22
C PHE A 533 32.73 -7.82 -21.85
N PHE A 534 33.70 -8.68 -21.58
CA PHE A 534 33.82 -9.34 -20.27
C PHE A 534 34.95 -8.73 -19.44
N VAL A 535 34.71 -8.61 -18.13
CA VAL A 535 35.74 -8.40 -17.11
C VAL A 535 36.13 -9.76 -16.55
N LEU A 536 37.42 -10.07 -16.54
CA LEU A 536 37.99 -11.29 -15.99
C LEU A 536 38.73 -10.98 -14.70
N GLY A 537 38.58 -11.83 -13.68
CA GLY A 537 39.35 -11.78 -12.44
C GLY A 537 39.99 -13.13 -12.14
N GLU A 538 41.33 -13.16 -12.06
CA GLU A 538 42.10 -14.36 -11.76
C GLU A 538 42.84 -14.19 -10.41
N GLY A 539 42.60 -15.09 -9.46
CA GLY A 539 43.19 -15.02 -8.12
C GLY A 539 43.34 -16.40 -7.48
N GLY A 540 44.60 -16.82 -7.24
CA GLY A 540 44.91 -18.16 -6.75
C GLY A 540 44.61 -19.23 -7.81
N ASN A 541 43.75 -20.20 -7.47
CA ASN A 541 43.24 -21.19 -8.42
C ASN A 541 41.84 -20.82 -8.99
N ASN A 542 41.27 -19.69 -8.56
CA ASN A 542 39.91 -19.29 -8.91
C ASN A 542 39.94 -18.24 -10.03
N ALA A 543 39.02 -18.37 -10.97
CA ALA A 543 38.76 -17.39 -12.02
C ALA A 543 37.26 -17.08 -12.08
N SER A 544 36.91 -15.82 -12.27
CA SER A 544 35.52 -15.36 -12.44
C SER A 544 35.41 -14.41 -13.62
N THR A 545 34.24 -14.40 -14.24
CA THR A 545 33.93 -13.58 -15.40
C THR A 545 32.61 -12.84 -15.19
N ALA A 546 32.59 -11.54 -15.42
CA ALA A 546 31.37 -10.72 -15.38
C ALA A 546 31.21 -9.98 -16.72
N GLU A 547 29.98 -9.86 -17.20
CA GLU A 547 29.69 -9.08 -18.42
C GLU A 547 29.58 -7.59 -18.09
N ALA A 548 30.05 -6.74 -19.01
CA ALA A 548 29.92 -5.30 -18.94
C ALA A 548 29.46 -4.77 -20.31
N SER A 549 28.55 -3.81 -20.32
CA SER A 549 28.08 -3.17 -21.56
C SER A 549 27.75 -1.69 -21.37
N PHE A 550 27.77 -0.94 -22.47
CA PHE A 550 27.41 0.48 -22.53
C PHE A 550 27.10 0.93 -23.97
N LEU A 551 26.45 2.10 -24.13
CA LEU A 551 26.20 2.73 -25.43
C LEU A 551 27.16 3.91 -25.67
N ALA A 552 27.86 3.91 -26.81
CA ALA A 552 28.72 5.02 -27.25
C ALA A 552 28.07 5.83 -28.39
N ILE A 553 27.79 7.12 -28.14
CA ILE A 553 27.08 8.03 -29.05
C ILE A 553 28.04 8.96 -29.77
N SER A 554 27.91 9.08 -31.10
CA SER A 554 28.84 9.85 -31.95
C SER A 554 28.26 11.13 -32.57
N GLN A 555 26.99 11.47 -32.29
CA GLN A 555 26.29 12.58 -32.94
C GLN A 555 25.20 13.20 -32.05
N LEU A 556 24.96 14.49 -32.26
CA LEU A 556 23.81 15.21 -31.72
C LEU A 556 22.51 14.71 -32.38
N PRO A 557 21.35 14.81 -31.69
CA PRO A 557 20.05 14.49 -32.28
C PRO A 557 19.71 15.39 -33.47
N ALA A 558 18.90 14.89 -34.40
CA ALA A 558 18.34 15.68 -35.49
C ALA A 558 17.19 16.59 -35.01
N ALA A 559 16.83 17.60 -35.80
CA ALA A 559 15.67 18.46 -35.52
C ALA A 559 14.34 17.67 -35.68
N PRO A 560 13.45 17.68 -34.68
CA PRO A 560 12.08 17.16 -34.83
C PRO A 560 11.26 17.97 -35.84
N ALA A 561 10.26 17.34 -36.45
CA ALA A 561 9.20 18.02 -37.20
C ALA A 561 7.93 18.10 -36.34
N VAL A 562 7.39 19.30 -36.15
CA VAL A 562 6.13 19.53 -35.43
C VAL A 562 4.96 19.04 -36.29
N LEU A 563 4.11 18.20 -35.70
CA LEU A 563 2.92 17.58 -36.32
C LEU A 563 1.63 18.27 -35.87
N SER A 564 1.58 18.68 -34.60
CA SER A 564 0.49 19.45 -34.00
C SER A 564 1.05 20.56 -33.10
N PRO A 565 0.50 21.79 -33.12
CA PRO A 565 -0.47 22.32 -34.07
C PRO A 565 -0.01 22.23 -35.53
N ALA A 566 -0.95 22.11 -36.47
CA ALA A 566 -0.64 22.22 -37.89
C ALA A 566 -0.36 23.70 -38.26
N ASN A 567 0.61 23.93 -39.16
CA ASN A 567 0.96 25.29 -39.55
C ASN A 567 -0.19 26.01 -40.28
N GLU A 568 -0.43 27.27 -39.90
CA GLU A 568 -1.56 28.12 -40.30
C GLU A 568 -2.96 27.62 -39.87
N ALA A 569 -3.05 26.71 -38.90
CA ALA A 569 -4.33 26.31 -38.30
C ALA A 569 -5.02 27.49 -37.58
N ALA A 570 -6.35 27.51 -37.59
CA ALA A 570 -7.15 28.59 -37.01
C ALA A 570 -8.29 28.07 -36.12
N GLY A 571 -8.60 28.83 -35.05
CA GLY A 571 -9.68 28.49 -34.13
C GLY A 571 -9.41 27.27 -33.25
N LEU A 572 -8.14 26.97 -32.98
CA LEU A 572 -7.73 25.86 -32.10
C LEU A 572 -8.09 26.09 -30.64
N SER A 573 -8.15 25.01 -29.86
CA SER A 573 -8.32 25.04 -28.40
C SER A 573 -7.32 25.98 -27.72
N LEU A 574 -7.71 26.50 -26.54
CA LEU A 574 -6.83 27.26 -25.67
C LEU A 574 -5.73 26.39 -25.03
N ALA A 575 -5.93 25.08 -25.00
CA ALA A 575 -4.91 24.09 -24.67
C ALA A 575 -4.76 23.13 -25.87
N PRO A 576 -3.95 23.49 -26.88
CA PRO A 576 -3.69 22.60 -28.01
C PRO A 576 -2.65 21.55 -27.64
N ALA A 577 -2.93 20.29 -27.99
CA ALA A 577 -1.96 19.20 -27.85
C ALA A 577 -0.78 19.40 -28.83
N PHE A 578 0.44 19.48 -28.30
CA PHE A 578 1.66 19.54 -29.12
C PHE A 578 2.17 18.13 -29.39
N GLN A 579 2.52 17.84 -30.64
CA GLN A 579 3.12 16.58 -31.04
C GLN A 579 4.19 16.83 -32.10
N TRP A 580 5.28 16.07 -32.06
CA TRP A 580 6.35 16.11 -33.05
C TRP A 580 6.88 14.71 -33.37
N THR A 581 7.68 14.57 -34.42
CA THR A 581 8.33 13.30 -34.76
C THR A 581 9.37 12.92 -33.71
N ALA A 582 9.27 11.70 -33.16
CA ALA A 582 10.31 11.13 -32.32
C ALA A 582 11.64 11.02 -33.08
N ILE A 583 12.75 11.36 -32.42
CA ILE A 583 14.11 11.33 -32.97
C ILE A 583 14.89 10.16 -32.35
N PRO A 584 15.49 9.26 -33.15
CA PRO A 584 16.35 8.21 -32.62
C PRO A 584 17.52 8.79 -31.81
N MET A 585 17.87 8.14 -30.69
CA MET A 585 18.95 8.57 -29.78
C MET A 585 18.72 9.95 -29.14
N ALA A 586 17.47 10.37 -28.97
CA ALA A 586 17.09 11.50 -28.12
C ALA A 586 16.65 10.98 -26.75
N GLU A 587 17.21 11.55 -25.68
CA GLU A 587 16.80 11.29 -24.29
C GLU A 587 15.68 12.24 -23.84
N SER A 588 15.61 13.43 -24.45
CA SER A 588 14.57 14.42 -24.15
C SER A 588 14.38 15.45 -25.25
N TYR A 589 13.36 16.30 -25.10
CA TYR A 589 13.04 17.40 -25.99
C TYR A 589 12.85 18.73 -25.23
N ASP A 590 13.14 19.84 -25.92
CA ASP A 590 12.75 21.17 -25.47
C ASP A 590 11.69 21.73 -26.43
N LEU A 591 10.59 22.28 -25.88
CA LEU A 591 9.51 22.95 -26.60
C LEU A 591 9.44 24.42 -26.20
N GLN A 592 9.33 25.31 -27.17
CA GLN A 592 9.02 26.73 -26.94
C GLN A 592 7.77 27.16 -27.68
N VAL A 593 6.92 27.93 -27.00
CA VAL A 593 5.73 28.61 -27.53
C VAL A 593 5.86 30.11 -27.27
N ALA A 594 5.55 30.94 -28.27
CA ALA A 594 5.74 32.39 -28.25
C ALA A 594 4.57 33.14 -28.88
N ALA A 595 4.37 34.40 -28.46
CA ALA A 595 3.40 35.31 -29.09
C ALA A 595 3.95 36.01 -30.35
N ASN A 596 5.25 35.89 -30.64
CA ASN A 596 5.89 36.44 -31.84
C ASN A 596 6.84 35.44 -32.53
N ALA A 597 6.97 35.57 -33.86
CA ALA A 597 7.76 34.64 -34.67
C ALA A 597 9.27 34.65 -34.37
N SER A 598 9.78 35.73 -33.76
CA SER A 598 11.17 35.86 -33.33
C SER A 598 11.52 35.10 -32.05
N PHE A 599 10.50 34.65 -31.29
CA PHE A 599 10.66 34.06 -29.95
C PHE A 599 11.24 35.03 -28.89
N ASP A 600 10.98 36.34 -29.03
CA ASP A 600 11.34 37.34 -28.00
C ASP A 600 10.32 37.36 -26.85
N ASN A 601 9.06 37.02 -27.14
CA ASN A 601 7.98 36.94 -26.16
C ASN A 601 7.54 35.47 -26.00
N ILE A 602 8.29 34.73 -25.18
CA ILE A 602 8.02 33.34 -24.80
C ILE A 602 6.82 33.27 -23.85
N ILE A 603 5.84 32.45 -24.20
CA ILE A 603 4.64 32.17 -23.42
C ILE A 603 4.82 30.87 -22.61
N ALA A 604 5.49 29.87 -23.20
CA ALA A 604 5.87 28.65 -22.50
C ALA A 604 7.24 28.13 -23.00
N SER A 605 8.04 27.59 -22.10
CA SER A 605 9.32 26.94 -22.41
C SER A 605 9.45 25.71 -21.53
N HIS A 606 9.32 24.53 -22.14
CA HIS A 606 9.51 23.24 -21.47
C HIS A 606 10.83 22.66 -21.94
N THR A 607 11.60 22.07 -21.02
CA THR A 607 12.92 21.49 -21.30
C THR A 607 13.03 20.13 -20.63
N GLY A 608 13.71 19.18 -21.27
CA GLY A 608 13.86 17.85 -20.70
C GLY A 608 12.58 16.99 -20.76
N LEU A 609 11.68 17.25 -21.71
CA LEU A 609 10.48 16.42 -21.92
C LEU A 609 10.89 15.02 -22.40
N PRO A 610 10.48 13.91 -21.76
CA PRO A 610 10.88 12.56 -22.20
C PRO A 610 10.19 12.14 -23.50
N ASP A 611 8.93 12.52 -23.67
CA ASP A 611 8.08 12.12 -24.79
C ASP A 611 8.07 13.12 -25.96
N ASN A 612 7.60 12.67 -27.11
CA ASN A 612 7.46 13.50 -28.32
C ASN A 612 6.15 14.31 -28.39
N SER A 613 5.60 14.67 -27.22
CA SER A 613 4.34 15.40 -27.06
C SER A 613 4.32 16.29 -25.81
N CYS A 614 3.43 17.28 -25.78
CA CYS A 614 3.15 18.09 -24.60
C CYS A 614 1.74 18.72 -24.65
N ASP A 615 0.94 18.53 -23.60
CA ASP A 615 -0.41 19.09 -23.51
C ASP A 615 -0.53 20.26 -22.50
N HIS A 616 0.60 20.68 -21.92
CA HIS A 616 0.67 21.58 -20.77
C HIS A 616 0.89 23.06 -21.13
N VAL A 617 0.24 23.56 -22.19
CA VAL A 617 0.34 24.98 -22.60
C VAL A 617 -1.05 25.60 -22.70
N ILE A 618 -1.40 26.47 -21.75
CA ILE A 618 -2.65 27.23 -21.73
C ILE A 618 -2.42 28.59 -22.41
N LEU A 619 -3.32 28.96 -23.31
CA LEU A 619 -3.24 30.12 -24.20
C LEU A 619 -4.46 31.03 -24.04
N SER A 620 -4.29 32.32 -24.39
CA SER A 620 -5.41 33.27 -24.41
C SER A 620 -6.32 33.04 -25.63
N PRO A 621 -7.63 33.30 -25.52
CA PRO A 621 -8.56 33.20 -26.65
C PRO A 621 -8.28 34.26 -27.72
N LEU A 622 -8.80 34.03 -28.93
CA LEU A 622 -8.75 34.95 -30.08
C LEU A 622 -7.34 35.49 -30.42
N SER A 623 -6.30 34.72 -30.14
CA SER A 623 -4.89 35.14 -30.18
C SER A 623 -4.09 34.37 -31.24
N THR A 624 -2.89 34.85 -31.60
CA THR A 624 -1.95 34.17 -32.54
C THR A 624 -0.69 33.73 -31.79
N TYR A 625 -0.22 32.51 -32.05
CA TYR A 625 0.97 31.94 -31.42
C TYR A 625 1.90 31.23 -32.40
N TYR A 626 3.13 30.99 -31.95
CA TYR A 626 4.21 30.34 -32.69
C TYR A 626 4.90 29.27 -31.83
N CYS A 627 5.39 28.17 -32.41
CA CYS A 627 6.17 27.17 -31.65
C CYS A 627 7.36 26.58 -32.43
N ARG A 628 8.31 26.01 -31.68
CA ARG A 628 9.47 25.22 -32.17
C ARG A 628 9.90 24.18 -31.13
N VAL A 629 10.52 23.09 -31.59
CA VAL A 629 11.00 21.98 -30.75
C VAL A 629 12.43 21.56 -31.13
N ARG A 630 13.25 21.11 -30.17
CA ARG A 630 14.53 20.42 -30.44
C ARG A 630 14.65 19.15 -29.59
N ALA A 631 15.53 18.23 -29.99
CA ALA A 631 15.86 17.03 -29.25
C ALA A 631 17.25 17.15 -28.59
N ASN A 632 17.45 16.50 -27.43
CA ASN A 632 18.69 16.49 -26.64
C ASN A 632 19.11 15.04 -26.33
N ASN A 633 20.42 14.82 -26.17
CA ASN A 633 21.01 13.60 -25.59
C ASN A 633 22.31 13.93 -24.84
N ILE A 634 23.06 12.92 -24.39
CA ILE A 634 24.32 13.03 -23.66
C ILE A 634 25.42 13.79 -24.42
N CYS A 635 25.36 13.89 -25.76
CA CYS A 635 26.23 14.75 -26.55
C CYS A 635 25.79 16.22 -26.57
N GLY A 636 24.55 16.52 -26.19
CA GLY A 636 24.00 17.86 -26.06
C GLY A 636 22.71 18.10 -26.86
N ALA A 637 22.37 19.38 -27.01
CA ALA A 637 21.16 19.81 -27.70
C ALA A 637 21.33 19.85 -29.23
N GLY A 638 20.40 19.22 -29.95
CA GLY A 638 20.27 19.30 -31.39
C GLY A 638 19.68 20.63 -31.89
N PRO A 639 19.56 20.80 -33.22
CA PRO A 639 18.96 21.99 -33.81
C PRO A 639 17.45 22.10 -33.58
N TRP A 640 16.94 23.33 -33.54
CA TRP A 640 15.51 23.62 -33.49
C TRP A 640 14.80 23.26 -34.80
N SER A 641 13.54 22.84 -34.67
CA SER A 641 12.58 22.64 -35.76
C SER A 641 12.31 23.95 -36.52
N PRO A 642 11.75 23.86 -37.74
CA PRO A 642 11.04 24.98 -38.35
C PRO A 642 9.95 25.53 -37.41
N THR A 643 9.68 26.83 -37.50
CA THR A 643 8.63 27.51 -36.74
C THR A 643 7.24 27.21 -37.31
N VAL A 644 6.29 26.90 -36.43
CA VAL A 644 4.86 26.71 -36.74
C VAL A 644 4.05 27.90 -36.19
N ARG A 645 2.96 28.30 -36.87
CA ARG A 645 2.04 29.40 -36.52
C ARG A 645 0.57 28.93 -36.45
N TRP A 646 -0.24 29.44 -35.50
CA TRP A 646 -1.69 29.18 -35.44
C TRP A 646 -2.51 30.27 -34.70
N THR A 647 -3.85 30.13 -34.66
CA THR A 647 -4.76 30.98 -33.84
C THR A 647 -5.75 30.22 -32.96
N THR A 648 -6.23 30.84 -31.88
CA THR A 648 -7.11 30.23 -30.84
C THR A 648 -8.61 30.57 -30.95
N SER A 649 -9.47 29.75 -30.34
CA SER A 649 -10.94 29.81 -30.34
C SER A 649 -11.55 30.92 -29.45
N ALA A 650 -12.88 31.11 -29.56
CA ALA A 650 -13.70 32.00 -28.73
C ALA A 650 -14.50 31.29 -27.62
N THR A 651 -14.49 29.95 -27.64
CA THR A 651 -15.08 29.09 -26.60
C THR A 651 -13.95 28.49 -25.79
N THR A 652 -14.11 28.45 -24.47
CA THR A 652 -13.22 27.74 -23.55
C THR A 652 -14.02 26.74 -22.74
N CYS A 653 -13.48 25.55 -22.55
CA CYS A 653 -14.09 24.50 -21.73
C CYS A 653 -13.18 24.19 -20.56
N GLN A 654 -13.76 24.05 -19.37
CA GLN A 654 -13.03 23.77 -18.15
C GLN A 654 -13.77 22.73 -17.32
N ALA A 655 -13.05 21.69 -16.93
CA ALA A 655 -13.41 20.86 -15.79
C ALA A 655 -13.00 21.60 -14.50
N LYS A 656 -13.93 21.71 -13.56
CA LYS A 656 -13.64 22.13 -12.18
C LYS A 656 -14.08 21.00 -11.25
N GLN A 657 -13.16 20.56 -10.41
CA GLN A 657 -13.46 19.66 -9.30
C GLN A 657 -13.87 20.49 -8.08
N ALA A 658 -14.80 19.96 -7.29
CA ALA A 658 -15.08 20.46 -5.95
C ALA A 658 -13.86 20.26 -5.05
N THR A 659 -13.53 21.29 -4.25
CA THR A 659 -12.39 21.28 -3.32
C THR A 659 -12.83 21.39 -1.86
N ASP A 660 -14.13 21.29 -1.61
CA ASP A 660 -14.76 21.46 -0.30
C ASP A 660 -15.32 20.15 0.27
N GLY A 661 -15.07 19.02 -0.41
CA GLY A 661 -15.40 17.67 0.04
C GLY A 661 -14.29 16.99 0.89
N PRO A 662 -14.59 15.81 1.47
CA PRO A 662 -15.88 15.13 1.43
C PRO A 662 -16.95 15.90 2.23
N ARG A 663 -18.20 15.84 1.76
CA ARG A 663 -19.35 16.43 2.47
C ARG A 663 -20.16 15.30 3.09
N PRO A 664 -20.25 15.21 4.43
CA PRO A 664 -21.02 14.16 5.07
C PRO A 664 -22.49 14.28 4.69
N ILE A 665 -23.09 13.13 4.37
CA ILE A 665 -24.53 12.90 4.36
C ILE A 665 -24.79 12.17 5.67
N SER A 666 -25.45 12.85 6.61
CA SER A 666 -25.73 12.27 7.92
C SER A 666 -26.66 11.07 7.77
N ASP A 667 -26.42 10.03 8.55
CA ASP A 667 -27.35 8.93 8.80
C ASP A 667 -28.53 9.32 9.72
N GLU A 668 -28.63 10.61 10.07
CA GLU A 668 -29.56 11.18 11.02
C GLU A 668 -30.50 12.20 10.37
N GLY A 669 -31.80 11.88 10.38
CA GLY A 669 -32.86 12.73 9.85
C GLY A 669 -32.79 12.91 8.33
N ILE A 670 -33.64 13.79 7.78
CA ILE A 670 -33.57 14.19 6.37
C ILE A 670 -32.28 15.01 6.17
N SER A 671 -31.21 14.34 5.74
CA SER A 671 -29.91 14.98 5.59
C SER A 671 -29.79 15.79 4.30
N VAL A 672 -29.15 16.96 4.39
CA VAL A 672 -28.90 17.84 3.24
C VAL A 672 -27.41 18.18 3.14
N ALA A 673 -26.68 17.37 2.39
CA ALA A 673 -25.30 17.68 2.03
C ALA A 673 -25.27 18.67 0.85
N TYR A 674 -24.35 19.64 0.89
CA TYR A 674 -24.10 20.50 -0.26
C TYR A 674 -22.62 20.80 -0.44
N SER A 675 -22.20 20.92 -1.69
CA SER A 675 -20.85 21.29 -2.09
C SER A 675 -20.91 22.40 -3.14
N GLU A 676 -19.95 23.32 -3.09
CA GLU A 676 -19.89 24.48 -3.98
C GLU A 676 -18.60 24.54 -4.80
N ILE A 677 -18.78 24.74 -6.12
CA ILE A 677 -17.71 25.13 -7.04
C ILE A 677 -17.85 26.61 -7.35
N ILE A 678 -16.88 27.42 -6.94
CA ILE A 678 -16.82 28.84 -7.27
C ILE A 678 -16.12 29.01 -8.63
N ILE A 679 -16.82 29.58 -9.60
CA ILE A 679 -16.27 29.94 -10.91
C ILE A 679 -15.93 31.44 -10.91
N PRO A 680 -14.64 31.83 -10.92
CA PRO A 680 -14.23 33.24 -10.92
C PRO A 680 -14.22 33.88 -12.31
N ASP A 681 -14.15 33.06 -13.37
CA ASP A 681 -14.10 33.53 -14.75
C ASP A 681 -15.52 33.53 -15.36
N GLY A 682 -15.98 34.64 -15.92
CA GLY A 682 -17.28 34.68 -16.56
C GLY A 682 -17.31 34.29 -18.05
N GLY A 683 -18.47 34.59 -18.64
CA GLY A 683 -18.95 34.10 -19.94
C GLY A 683 -20.39 33.62 -19.78
N THR A 684 -20.99 33.08 -20.85
CA THR A 684 -22.28 32.39 -20.78
C THR A 684 -22.11 30.88 -20.96
N VAL A 685 -22.95 30.08 -20.30
CA VAL A 685 -23.00 28.62 -20.45
C VAL A 685 -23.25 28.29 -21.92
N ALA A 686 -22.30 27.63 -22.57
CA ALA A 686 -22.42 27.15 -23.95
C ALA A 686 -22.76 25.65 -23.99
N SER A 687 -22.17 24.88 -23.08
CA SER A 687 -22.60 23.51 -22.73
C SER A 687 -22.12 23.17 -21.32
N ILE A 688 -22.81 22.22 -20.68
CA ILE A 688 -22.59 21.83 -19.29
C ILE A 688 -22.85 20.33 -19.14
N SER A 689 -22.01 19.65 -18.36
CA SER A 689 -22.24 18.29 -17.86
C SER A 689 -21.59 18.11 -16.49
N LEU A 690 -22.03 17.11 -15.74
CA LEU A 690 -21.40 16.70 -14.48
C LEU A 690 -20.74 15.33 -14.66
N SER A 691 -19.61 15.10 -13.97
CA SER A 691 -18.94 13.80 -13.94
C SER A 691 -18.29 13.57 -12.58
N ASN A 692 -17.92 12.32 -12.30
CA ASN A 692 -17.26 11.92 -11.04
C ASN A 692 -18.07 12.36 -9.80
N ILE A 693 -19.41 12.36 -9.89
CA ILE A 693 -20.26 12.50 -8.70
C ILE A 693 -20.14 11.17 -7.96
N ASP A 694 -19.33 11.18 -6.92
CA ASP A 694 -18.98 10.04 -6.10
C ASP A 694 -19.67 10.22 -4.74
N ILE A 695 -20.59 9.33 -4.41
CA ILE A 695 -21.38 9.38 -3.18
C ILE A 695 -21.36 8.00 -2.54
N ASP A 696 -20.76 7.90 -1.36
CA ASP A 696 -20.99 6.78 -0.46
C ASP A 696 -22.35 6.96 0.23
N HIS A 697 -23.19 5.95 0.13
CA HIS A 697 -24.47 5.81 0.85
C HIS A 697 -24.81 4.34 0.95
N SER A 698 -25.42 3.86 2.04
CA SER A 698 -25.73 2.43 2.15
C SER A 698 -26.94 2.02 1.31
N TYR A 699 -27.89 2.94 1.15
CA TYR A 699 -29.14 2.81 0.39
C TYR A 699 -29.27 4.01 -0.57
N VAL A 700 -28.89 3.85 -1.84
CA VAL A 700 -28.86 4.99 -2.78
C VAL A 700 -30.25 5.45 -3.24
N GLY A 701 -31.25 4.58 -3.06
CA GLY A 701 -32.65 4.84 -3.36
C GLY A 701 -33.36 5.90 -2.53
N ASP A 702 -32.75 6.40 -1.46
CA ASP A 702 -33.31 7.48 -0.64
C ASP A 702 -32.77 8.86 -1.00
N LEU A 703 -31.71 8.90 -1.80
CA LEU A 703 -31.09 10.12 -2.28
C LEU A 703 -31.85 10.80 -3.42
N SER A 704 -31.77 12.13 -3.44
CA SER A 704 -32.10 12.99 -4.59
C SER A 704 -31.02 14.05 -4.76
N ALA A 705 -30.77 14.49 -5.98
CA ALA A 705 -29.71 15.45 -6.26
C ALA A 705 -30.18 16.61 -7.14
N PHE A 706 -29.68 17.81 -6.82
CA PHE A 706 -30.01 19.06 -7.50
C PHE A 706 -28.74 19.86 -7.77
N LEU A 707 -28.57 20.37 -9.00
CA LEU A 707 -27.57 21.38 -9.30
C LEU A 707 -28.26 22.75 -9.36
N ARG A 708 -27.70 23.74 -8.65
CA ARG A 708 -28.15 25.13 -8.69
C ARG A 708 -27.08 26.03 -9.30
N SER A 709 -27.48 26.83 -10.29
CA SER A 709 -26.60 27.81 -10.95
C SER A 709 -26.41 29.07 -10.09
N PRO A 710 -25.40 29.91 -10.41
CA PRO A 710 -25.21 31.22 -9.77
C PRO A 710 -26.41 32.17 -9.94
N SER A 711 -27.15 32.04 -11.05
CA SER A 711 -28.38 32.79 -11.33
C SER A 711 -29.55 32.34 -10.45
N GLY A 712 -29.43 31.17 -9.83
CA GLY A 712 -30.40 30.59 -8.92
C GLY A 712 -31.34 29.55 -9.52
N THR A 713 -31.20 29.27 -10.82
CA THR A 713 -31.91 28.19 -11.51
C THR A 713 -31.47 26.84 -10.96
N THR A 714 -32.42 26.01 -10.53
CA THR A 714 -32.16 24.67 -10.02
C THR A 714 -32.64 23.61 -11.01
N VAL A 715 -31.76 22.68 -11.37
CA VAL A 715 -32.08 21.48 -12.16
C VAL A 715 -32.01 20.25 -11.27
N GLN A 716 -33.04 19.40 -11.32
CA GLN A 716 -33.05 18.12 -10.62
C GLN A 716 -32.33 17.08 -11.48
N LEU A 717 -31.33 16.42 -10.90
CA LEU A 717 -30.53 15.40 -11.58
C LEU A 717 -31.26 14.06 -11.48
N PHE A 718 -31.60 13.63 -10.27
CA PHE A 718 -32.35 12.41 -9.99
C PHE A 718 -33.17 12.52 -8.70
N ASN A 719 -34.06 11.53 -8.47
CA ASN A 719 -34.95 11.49 -7.32
C ASN A 719 -35.33 10.07 -6.90
N ARG A 720 -34.70 9.55 -5.83
CA ARG A 720 -35.02 8.28 -5.17
C ARG A 720 -35.09 7.07 -6.11
N PRO A 721 -33.96 6.73 -6.77
CA PRO A 721 -33.94 5.73 -7.84
C PRO A 721 -34.38 4.34 -7.36
N GLY A 722 -35.21 3.68 -8.16
CA GLY A 722 -35.59 2.28 -7.97
C GLY A 722 -36.98 1.94 -8.51
N VAL A 723 -37.12 0.78 -9.16
CA VAL A 723 -38.39 0.24 -9.69
C VAL A 723 -38.95 -0.81 -8.72
N PRO A 724 -40.27 -0.82 -8.39
CA PRO A 724 -41.37 -0.11 -9.06
C PRO A 724 -41.89 1.14 -8.33
N VAL A 725 -42.77 1.87 -9.06
CA VAL A 725 -43.41 3.18 -8.75
C VAL A 725 -44.29 3.20 -7.47
N ILE A 726 -44.22 2.18 -6.62
CA ILE A 726 -44.86 2.16 -5.31
C ILE A 726 -43.84 1.63 -4.30
N TYR A 727 -43.52 2.49 -3.34
CA TYR A 727 -42.53 2.40 -2.25
C TYR A 727 -41.12 2.99 -2.46
N TYR A 728 -40.65 3.19 -3.71
CA TYR A 728 -39.30 3.67 -4.04
C TYR A 728 -38.15 2.76 -3.55
N GLY A 729 -36.96 2.94 -4.12
CA GLY A 729 -35.72 2.57 -3.46
C GLY A 729 -34.89 1.45 -4.10
N CYS A 730 -33.66 1.77 -4.48
CA CYS A 730 -32.56 0.84 -4.71
C CYS A 730 -31.80 0.57 -3.41
N TRP A 731 -31.82 -0.69 -2.95
CA TRP A 731 -31.16 -1.18 -1.72
C TRP A 731 -29.63 -1.28 -1.79
N GLY A 732 -29.04 -1.06 -2.96
CA GLY A 732 -27.60 -1.14 -3.12
C GLY A 732 -26.90 0.12 -2.61
N SER A 733 -25.63 -0.02 -2.28
CA SER A 733 -24.80 1.05 -1.73
C SER A 733 -23.94 1.76 -2.79
N GLY A 734 -23.67 3.04 -2.63
CA GLY A 734 -22.74 3.83 -3.44
C GLY A 734 -23.24 4.26 -4.84
N LEU A 735 -22.94 5.50 -5.23
CA LEU A 735 -23.24 6.07 -6.55
C LEU A 735 -21.96 6.59 -7.21
N PHE A 736 -21.72 6.25 -8.48
CA PHE A 736 -20.65 6.85 -9.27
C PHE A 736 -21.16 7.38 -10.63
N LEU A 737 -21.54 8.66 -10.64
CA LEU A 737 -22.43 9.22 -11.66
C LEU A 737 -21.81 10.34 -12.49
N GLY A 738 -22.32 10.46 -13.72
CA GLY A 738 -22.27 11.66 -14.53
C GLY A 738 -23.63 12.01 -15.11
N PHE A 739 -23.84 13.29 -15.44
CA PHE A 739 -25.08 13.78 -16.06
C PHE A 739 -24.79 14.63 -17.28
N ALA A 740 -25.41 14.29 -18.41
CA ALA A 740 -25.35 15.02 -19.67
C ALA A 740 -26.63 14.83 -20.50
N ASP A 741 -27.10 15.87 -21.18
CA ASP A 741 -28.35 15.83 -21.95
C ASP A 741 -28.30 14.87 -23.16
N ASP A 742 -27.10 14.65 -23.72
CA ASP A 742 -26.83 13.76 -24.85
C ASP A 742 -26.40 12.34 -24.42
N ALA A 743 -26.38 12.04 -23.12
CA ALA A 743 -25.98 10.75 -22.58
C ALA A 743 -26.76 9.58 -23.21
N ALA A 744 -26.10 8.42 -23.33
CA ALA A 744 -26.71 7.24 -23.94
C ALA A 744 -27.82 6.62 -23.05
N LEU A 745 -27.66 6.70 -21.73
CA LEU A 745 -28.60 6.17 -20.74
C LEU A 745 -29.66 7.24 -20.39
N SER A 746 -30.93 6.87 -20.42
CA SER A 746 -32.05 7.75 -20.09
C SER A 746 -32.36 7.76 -18.59
N GLN A 747 -33.18 8.71 -18.11
CA GLN A 747 -33.68 8.67 -16.74
C GLN A 747 -34.37 7.32 -16.42
N ALA A 748 -35.10 6.73 -17.38
CA ALA A 748 -35.72 5.41 -17.18
C ALA A 748 -34.70 4.26 -17.06
N ASN A 749 -33.45 4.47 -17.49
CA ASN A 749 -32.35 3.54 -17.20
C ASN A 749 -31.74 3.78 -15.82
N PHE A 750 -31.70 5.04 -15.36
CA PHE A 750 -31.29 5.39 -13.99
C PHE A 750 -32.26 4.80 -12.96
N GLU A 751 -33.57 4.98 -13.15
CA GLU A 751 -34.60 4.40 -12.26
C GLU A 751 -34.56 2.85 -12.22
N ALA A 752 -34.14 2.21 -13.31
CA ALA A 752 -34.11 0.76 -13.45
C ALA A 752 -32.76 0.14 -13.07
N ALA A 753 -31.75 0.96 -12.72
CA ALA A 753 -30.45 0.49 -12.26
C ALA A 753 -30.49 0.27 -10.74
N CYS A 754 -30.08 -0.92 -10.31
CA CYS A 754 -29.84 -1.23 -8.91
C CYS A 754 -29.05 -2.55 -8.80
N ASP A 755 -27.74 -2.46 -8.69
CA ASP A 755 -26.88 -3.61 -8.42
C ASP A 755 -26.65 -3.79 -6.90
N ILE A 756 -26.27 -5.01 -6.50
CA ILE A 756 -26.19 -5.42 -5.09
C ILE A 756 -24.86 -4.97 -4.42
N GLY A 757 -23.85 -4.62 -5.21
CA GLY A 757 -22.53 -4.18 -4.72
C GLY A 757 -22.22 -2.74 -5.13
N PRO A 758 -21.29 -2.06 -4.43
CA PRO A 758 -20.97 -0.67 -4.70
C PRO A 758 -20.07 -0.49 -5.94
N PRO A 759 -20.31 0.55 -6.77
CA PRO A 759 -21.49 1.44 -6.76
C PRO A 759 -22.74 0.75 -7.32
N ALA A 760 -23.84 0.82 -6.58
CA ALA A 760 -25.14 0.23 -6.96
C ALA A 760 -25.77 0.86 -8.20
N ILE A 761 -25.39 2.11 -8.53
CA ILE A 761 -25.66 2.75 -9.80
C ILE A 761 -24.40 3.49 -10.25
N GLU A 762 -23.87 3.08 -11.40
CA GLU A 762 -22.78 3.79 -12.10
C GLU A 762 -23.16 4.18 -13.53
N GLY A 763 -22.47 5.22 -14.04
CA GLY A 763 -22.51 5.61 -15.44
C GLY A 763 -22.96 7.04 -15.67
N VAL A 764 -23.17 7.37 -16.96
CA VAL A 764 -23.55 8.72 -17.39
C VAL A 764 -24.98 8.70 -17.93
N PHE A 765 -25.86 9.47 -17.28
CA PHE A 765 -27.31 9.47 -17.51
C PHE A 765 -27.82 10.84 -17.96
N ARG A 766 -29.01 10.88 -18.55
CA ARG A 766 -29.76 12.13 -18.74
C ARG A 766 -30.50 12.47 -17.45
N PRO A 767 -30.42 13.72 -16.96
CA PRO A 767 -31.09 14.14 -15.73
C PRO A 767 -32.62 14.23 -15.90
N ILE A 768 -33.33 14.30 -14.78
CA ILE A 768 -34.79 14.60 -14.73
C ILE A 768 -35.08 15.95 -15.40
N THR A 769 -34.32 17.00 -15.05
CA THR A 769 -34.40 18.32 -15.69
C THR A 769 -33.18 18.53 -16.59
N PRO A 770 -33.34 18.71 -17.91
CA PRO A 770 -32.22 18.89 -18.84
C PRO A 770 -31.29 20.05 -18.45
N LEU A 771 -29.98 19.81 -18.43
CA LEU A 771 -28.96 20.82 -18.12
C LEU A 771 -28.94 21.95 -19.16
N SER A 772 -29.42 21.69 -20.38
CA SER A 772 -29.59 22.70 -21.43
C SER A 772 -30.54 23.84 -21.06
N SER A 773 -31.35 23.72 -20.00
CA SER A 773 -32.10 24.85 -19.44
C SER A 773 -31.21 25.97 -18.91
N LEU A 774 -29.92 25.67 -18.64
CA LEU A 774 -28.92 26.59 -18.11
C LEU A 774 -28.11 27.27 -19.23
N ILE A 775 -28.28 26.89 -20.50
CA ILE A 775 -27.55 27.46 -21.63
C ILE A 775 -27.91 28.95 -21.79
N GLY A 776 -26.88 29.79 -21.90
CA GLY A 776 -27.02 31.24 -21.94
C GLY A 776 -26.95 31.94 -20.57
N GLU A 777 -27.09 31.22 -19.46
CA GLU A 777 -26.90 31.80 -18.13
C GLU A 777 -25.43 32.24 -17.90
N PRO A 778 -25.18 33.25 -17.06
CA PRO A 778 -23.82 33.57 -16.62
C PRO A 778 -23.16 32.42 -15.86
N VAL A 779 -21.88 32.19 -16.13
CA VAL A 779 -21.11 31.13 -15.45
C VAL A 779 -20.47 31.55 -14.13
N THR A 780 -20.26 32.86 -13.90
CA THR A 780 -19.57 33.40 -12.71
C THR A 780 -20.37 33.17 -11.44
N GLY A 781 -19.70 32.72 -10.37
CA GLY A 781 -20.28 32.58 -9.03
C GLY A 781 -20.29 31.14 -8.52
N ALA A 782 -21.07 30.91 -7.46
CA ALA A 782 -21.17 29.60 -6.81
C ALA A 782 -22.17 28.68 -7.54
N TRP A 783 -21.66 27.55 -8.02
CA TRP A 783 -22.45 26.41 -8.48
C TRP A 783 -22.58 25.41 -7.33
N ARG A 784 -23.81 25.14 -6.89
CA ARG A 784 -24.07 24.28 -5.73
C ARG A 784 -24.68 22.95 -6.17
N LEU A 785 -24.00 21.84 -5.88
CA LEU A 785 -24.61 20.52 -5.88
C LEU A 785 -25.20 20.28 -4.49
N THR A 786 -26.49 19.97 -4.43
CA THR A 786 -27.19 19.58 -3.20
C THR A 786 -27.63 18.13 -3.34
N ILE A 787 -27.23 17.30 -2.37
CA ILE A 787 -27.76 15.96 -2.14
C ILE A 787 -28.73 16.04 -0.97
N VAL A 788 -29.93 15.50 -1.15
CA VAL A 788 -30.92 15.36 -0.08
C VAL A 788 -31.18 13.88 0.10
N ASP A 789 -30.86 13.36 1.28
CA ASP A 789 -31.38 12.09 1.75
C ASP A 789 -32.77 12.32 2.34
N HIS A 790 -33.71 11.42 2.03
CA HIS A 790 -35.10 11.49 2.44
C HIS A 790 -35.44 10.53 3.58
N GLN A 791 -34.54 9.66 4.03
CA GLN A 791 -34.75 8.74 5.15
C GLN A 791 -33.71 8.97 6.27
N ASP A 792 -33.96 8.34 7.42
CA ASP A 792 -33.21 8.48 8.66
C ASP A 792 -32.79 7.08 9.16
N GLN A 793 -31.67 6.54 8.64
CA GLN A 793 -31.18 5.20 9.00
C GLN A 793 -29.78 4.86 8.48
N ASP A 794 -29.37 5.48 7.38
CA ASP A 794 -28.07 5.26 6.77
C ASP A 794 -27.56 6.56 6.14
N GLY A 795 -26.25 6.64 5.98
CA GLY A 795 -25.59 7.86 5.56
C GLY A 795 -24.31 7.55 4.80
N GLY A 796 -23.46 8.54 4.70
CA GLY A 796 -22.16 8.45 4.07
C GLY A 796 -21.65 9.84 3.71
N GLN A 797 -21.26 10.03 2.46
CA GLN A 797 -20.66 11.30 2.04
C GLN A 797 -20.66 11.48 0.52
N LEU A 798 -20.85 12.71 0.09
CA LEU A 798 -20.43 13.17 -1.23
C LEU A 798 -18.90 13.31 -1.21
N ASN A 799 -18.20 12.31 -1.73
CA ASN A 799 -16.74 12.25 -1.85
C ASN A 799 -16.21 13.36 -2.76
N GLY A 800 -16.88 13.61 -3.87
CA GLY A 800 -16.52 14.65 -4.82
C GLY A 800 -17.50 14.76 -6.00
N TRP A 801 -17.33 15.83 -6.78
CA TRP A 801 -17.99 15.99 -8.08
C TRP A 801 -17.23 16.98 -8.96
N GLN A 802 -17.33 16.76 -10.28
CA GLN A 802 -16.75 17.62 -11.31
C GLN A 802 -17.84 18.32 -12.11
N LEU A 803 -17.72 19.64 -12.24
CA LEU A 803 -18.47 20.45 -13.19
C LEU A 803 -17.65 20.61 -14.48
N ASN A 804 -18.18 20.10 -15.59
CA ASN A 804 -17.61 20.29 -16.93
C ASN A 804 -18.38 21.40 -17.64
N LEU A 805 -17.72 22.54 -17.86
CA LEU A 805 -18.39 23.76 -18.32
C LEU A 805 -17.67 24.35 -19.54
N CYS A 806 -18.35 24.37 -20.68
CA CYS A 806 -17.95 25.19 -21.81
C CYS A 806 -18.64 26.53 -21.74
N ARG A 807 -17.87 27.61 -21.85
CA ARG A 807 -18.36 28.99 -21.84
C ARG A 807 -18.01 29.73 -23.13
N THR A 808 -18.96 30.52 -23.62
CA THR A 808 -18.77 31.44 -24.74
C THR A 808 -18.67 32.87 -24.24
N TYR A 809 -17.83 33.67 -24.90
CA TYR A 809 -17.75 35.11 -24.69
C TYR A 809 -18.65 35.83 -25.72
N PRO A 810 -19.78 36.43 -25.31
CA PRO A 810 -20.70 37.08 -26.24
C PRO A 810 -20.07 38.33 -26.87
N ARG A 811 -20.25 38.45 -28.20
CA ARG A 811 -19.79 39.58 -29.02
C ARG A 811 -20.77 40.77 -29.05
N GLU A 812 -21.80 40.77 -28.21
CA GLU A 812 -22.86 41.78 -28.22
C GLU A 812 -22.59 42.93 -27.24
N ALA A 813 -23.19 44.09 -27.51
CA ALA A 813 -23.10 45.30 -26.68
C ALA A 813 -24.11 45.25 -25.51
N GLN A 814 -23.92 44.31 -24.59
CA GLN A 814 -24.80 44.08 -23.44
C GLN A 814 -23.99 43.81 -22.15
N LEU A 815 -24.65 43.88 -20.99
CA LEU A 815 -24.09 43.41 -19.73
C LEU A 815 -24.49 41.96 -19.44
N PHE A 816 -23.51 41.17 -18.98
CA PHE A 816 -23.70 39.78 -18.57
C PHE A 816 -23.22 39.61 -17.12
N GLY A 817 -23.71 38.58 -16.41
CA GLY A 817 -23.28 38.32 -15.01
C GLY A 817 -24.21 38.84 -13.92
N GLN A 818 -25.20 39.69 -14.21
CA GLN A 818 -26.10 40.18 -13.17
C GLN A 818 -27.24 39.18 -12.83
N PRO A 819 -27.54 38.93 -11.54
CA PRO A 819 -28.68 38.13 -11.11
C PRO A 819 -29.98 38.94 -11.15
N GLU A 820 -31.11 38.28 -11.37
CA GLU A 820 -32.43 38.92 -11.30
C GLU A 820 -32.76 39.41 -9.88
N THR A 821 -32.30 38.68 -8.86
CA THR A 821 -32.40 39.06 -7.45
C THR A 821 -31.06 38.91 -6.72
N LEU A 822 -30.63 39.97 -6.04
CA LEU A 822 -29.46 40.04 -5.17
C LEU A 822 -29.88 39.90 -3.68
N PRO A 823 -29.70 38.73 -3.06
CA PRO A 823 -29.91 38.57 -1.62
C PRO A 823 -28.78 39.26 -0.81
N THR A 824 -29.13 39.99 0.24
CA THR A 824 -28.22 40.62 1.20
C THR A 824 -28.77 40.56 2.64
N CYS A 825 -27.98 40.92 3.64
CA CYS A 825 -28.40 40.93 5.05
C CYS A 825 -28.32 42.35 5.62
N VAL A 826 -29.22 42.67 6.56
CA VAL A 826 -29.24 44.00 7.20
C VAL A 826 -27.91 44.25 7.90
N GLY A 827 -27.32 45.42 7.65
CA GLY A 827 -26.01 45.81 8.17
C GLY A 827 -24.78 45.21 7.48
N GLN A 828 -24.94 44.36 6.45
CA GLN A 828 -23.81 43.76 5.71
C GLN A 828 -23.58 44.41 4.34
N PRO A 829 -22.32 44.52 3.87
CA PRO A 829 -22.02 44.95 2.51
C PRO A 829 -22.44 43.90 1.49
N ALA A 830 -22.71 44.34 0.27
CA ALA A 830 -23.01 43.46 -0.87
C ALA A 830 -22.13 43.82 -2.07
N SER A 831 -21.97 42.89 -3.01
CA SER A 831 -21.26 43.17 -4.26
C SER A 831 -21.85 42.39 -5.42
N LEU A 832 -21.69 42.95 -6.63
CA LEU A 832 -22.24 42.46 -7.88
C LEU A 832 -21.19 42.62 -8.97
N GLU A 833 -20.67 41.52 -9.49
CA GLU A 833 -19.78 41.56 -10.65
C GLU A 833 -20.56 41.52 -11.97
N VAL A 834 -20.18 42.38 -12.91
CA VAL A 834 -20.76 42.43 -14.26
C VAL A 834 -19.68 42.39 -15.33
N TYR A 835 -19.93 41.60 -16.37
CA TYR A 835 -19.12 41.53 -17.57
C TYR A 835 -19.65 42.50 -18.63
N VAL A 836 -18.75 43.31 -19.17
CA VAL A 836 -19.04 44.20 -20.29
C VAL A 836 -18.78 43.46 -21.60
N GLY A 837 -19.83 43.19 -22.37
CA GLY A 837 -19.75 42.44 -23.63
C GLY A 837 -18.78 43.07 -24.64
N ALA A 838 -18.13 42.22 -25.45
CA ALA A 838 -17.12 42.66 -26.42
C ALA A 838 -17.71 43.37 -27.67
N GLY A 839 -19.03 43.60 -27.70
CA GLY A 839 -19.72 44.35 -28.75
C GLY A 839 -19.82 45.85 -28.52
N PHE A 840 -19.48 46.35 -27.33
CA PHE A 840 -19.31 47.78 -27.10
C PHE A 840 -18.04 48.27 -27.83
N GLU A 841 -18.11 49.44 -28.47
CA GLU A 841 -17.03 49.98 -29.30
C GLU A 841 -16.05 50.88 -28.51
N ASN A 842 -16.51 51.43 -27.38
CA ASN A 842 -15.71 52.28 -26.48
C ASN A 842 -15.79 51.77 -25.02
N PRO A 843 -14.93 52.24 -24.10
CA PRO A 843 -15.06 51.98 -22.67
C PRO A 843 -16.44 52.39 -22.12
N VAL A 844 -17.05 51.48 -21.36
CA VAL A 844 -18.47 51.49 -21.00
C VAL A 844 -18.69 52.07 -19.61
N SER A 845 -19.50 53.13 -19.55
CA SER A 845 -19.88 53.78 -18.30
C SER A 845 -21.03 53.01 -17.63
N LEU A 846 -20.84 52.59 -16.38
CA LEU A 846 -21.82 51.85 -15.58
C LEU A 846 -22.52 52.78 -14.58
N HIS A 847 -23.83 52.62 -14.40
CA HIS A 847 -24.59 53.43 -13.44
C HIS A 847 -25.81 52.69 -12.89
N LEU A 848 -25.84 52.46 -11.57
CA LEU A 848 -26.99 51.88 -10.87
C LEU A 848 -27.99 52.96 -10.44
N ILE A 849 -29.27 52.71 -10.73
CA ILE A 849 -30.42 53.56 -10.44
C ILE A 849 -31.33 52.81 -9.46
N GLY A 850 -31.82 53.46 -8.40
CA GLY A 850 -32.78 52.86 -7.45
C GLY A 850 -32.20 52.26 -6.17
N ALA A 851 -30.91 52.49 -5.87
CA ALA A 851 -30.34 52.13 -4.58
C ALA A 851 -31.07 52.84 -3.40
N PRO A 852 -31.25 52.18 -2.23
CA PRO A 852 -31.93 52.79 -1.08
C PRO A 852 -31.23 54.04 -0.55
N SER A 853 -32.00 54.98 -0.01
CA SER A 853 -31.47 56.22 0.55
C SER A 853 -30.59 55.94 1.79
N GLY A 854 -29.28 56.14 1.64
CA GLY A 854 -28.28 55.93 2.69
C GLY A 854 -27.18 54.95 2.29
N THR A 855 -27.40 54.10 1.27
CA THR A 855 -26.42 53.16 0.74
C THR A 855 -25.49 53.86 -0.24
N THR A 856 -24.17 53.72 -0.08
CA THR A 856 -23.17 54.17 -1.06
C THR A 856 -22.83 53.05 -2.04
N VAL A 857 -22.69 53.41 -3.32
CA VAL A 857 -22.38 52.48 -4.42
C VAL A 857 -21.04 52.87 -5.05
N SER A 858 -20.15 51.89 -5.19
CA SER A 858 -18.82 52.04 -5.78
C SER A 858 -18.59 51.03 -6.91
N TYR A 859 -17.60 51.30 -7.78
CA TYR A 859 -17.31 50.51 -8.97
C TYR A 859 -15.80 50.25 -9.04
N SER A 860 -15.37 49.01 -9.26
CA SER A 860 -13.93 48.67 -9.37
C SER A 860 -13.29 49.18 -10.67
N SER A 861 -14.09 49.32 -11.73
CA SER A 861 -13.71 49.86 -13.03
C SER A 861 -14.91 50.62 -13.60
N ASN A 862 -14.75 51.89 -13.99
CA ASN A 862 -15.81 52.71 -14.58
C ASN A 862 -15.20 54.00 -15.19
N PRO A 863 -15.18 54.19 -16.53
CA PRO A 863 -15.70 53.29 -17.55
C PRO A 863 -14.86 52.03 -17.74
N THR A 864 -15.53 50.90 -17.99
CA THR A 864 -14.92 49.56 -18.10
C THR A 864 -14.62 49.22 -19.56
N PRO A 865 -13.43 48.69 -19.90
CA PRO A 865 -13.14 48.25 -21.27
C PRO A 865 -14.08 47.13 -21.75
N PRO A 866 -14.50 47.12 -23.02
CA PRO A 866 -15.23 46.00 -23.61
C PRO A 866 -14.44 44.69 -23.46
N GLY A 867 -15.12 43.62 -23.07
CA GLY A 867 -14.50 42.32 -22.78
C GLY A 867 -13.88 42.18 -21.39
N GLN A 868 -14.15 43.09 -20.44
CA GLN A 868 -13.68 43.00 -19.06
C GLN A 868 -14.81 43.04 -18.02
N TYR A 869 -14.46 42.71 -16.77
CA TYR A 869 -15.35 42.72 -15.61
C TYR A 869 -15.25 44.04 -14.83
N ALA A 870 -16.35 44.40 -14.17
CA ALA A 870 -16.39 45.43 -13.14
C ALA A 870 -17.25 44.94 -11.98
N ASN A 871 -16.78 45.18 -10.75
CA ASN A 871 -17.51 44.88 -9.54
C ASN A 871 -18.19 46.15 -9.01
N ILE A 872 -19.48 46.04 -8.68
CA ILE A 872 -20.35 47.08 -8.14
C ILE A 872 -20.59 46.75 -6.67
N SER A 873 -20.06 47.56 -5.75
CA SER A 873 -20.11 47.27 -4.31
C SER A 873 -20.98 48.26 -3.55
N PHE A 874 -21.72 47.73 -2.57
CA PHE A 874 -22.67 48.41 -1.68
C PHE A 874 -22.14 48.35 -0.24
N ASP A 875 -22.23 49.44 0.51
CA ASP A 875 -21.72 49.52 1.88
C ASP A 875 -22.58 48.78 2.92
N SER A 876 -23.89 49.05 2.98
CA SER A 876 -24.86 48.26 3.78
C SER A 876 -26.32 48.63 3.48
N PHE A 877 -27.23 47.79 3.96
CA PHE A 877 -28.68 48.01 3.94
C PHE A 877 -29.20 48.14 5.37
N ASN A 878 -29.93 49.22 5.66
CA ASN A 878 -30.30 49.60 7.04
C ASN A 878 -31.64 49.01 7.54
N GLN A 879 -32.37 48.27 6.71
CA GLN A 879 -33.68 47.69 7.04
C GLN A 879 -33.92 46.45 6.17
N ALA A 880 -34.64 45.45 6.69
CA ALA A 880 -35.09 44.32 5.88
C ALA A 880 -36.20 44.74 4.90
N GLY A 881 -36.18 44.19 3.68
CA GLY A 881 -37.12 44.54 2.63
C GLY A 881 -36.63 44.28 1.21
N SER A 882 -37.54 44.53 0.25
CA SER A 882 -37.35 44.35 -1.20
C SER A 882 -37.14 45.70 -1.88
N TYR A 883 -36.02 45.88 -2.59
CA TYR A 883 -35.61 47.13 -3.23
C TYR A 883 -35.37 46.94 -4.75
N PRO A 884 -36.25 47.46 -5.62
CA PRO A 884 -36.06 47.37 -7.07
C PRO A 884 -35.03 48.41 -7.59
N ALA A 885 -34.06 47.95 -8.38
CA ALA A 885 -33.02 48.75 -9.01
C ALA A 885 -32.87 48.46 -10.52
N ILE A 886 -32.15 49.34 -11.23
CA ILE A 886 -31.83 49.21 -12.66
C ILE A 886 -30.36 49.58 -12.87
N LEU A 887 -29.59 48.68 -13.48
CA LEU A 887 -28.21 48.94 -13.92
C LEU A 887 -28.20 49.38 -15.39
N ASN A 888 -27.57 50.52 -15.66
CA ASN A 888 -27.37 51.08 -17.01
C ASN A 888 -25.89 50.97 -17.42
N ALA A 889 -25.65 50.57 -18.67
CA ALA A 889 -24.34 50.55 -19.31
C ALA A 889 -24.38 51.32 -20.64
N SER A 890 -23.41 52.20 -20.89
CA SER A 890 -23.32 52.92 -22.17
C SER A 890 -21.88 53.23 -22.58
N ASP A 891 -21.55 53.01 -23.85
CA ASP A 891 -20.28 53.40 -24.48
C ASP A 891 -20.39 54.73 -25.28
N GLY A 892 -21.55 55.40 -25.19
CA GLY A 892 -21.91 56.60 -25.96
C GLY A 892 -22.54 56.34 -27.33
N ILE A 893 -22.57 55.09 -27.80
CA ILE A 893 -23.17 54.65 -29.08
C ILE A 893 -24.30 53.64 -28.80
N HIS A 894 -23.98 52.62 -28.02
CA HIS A 894 -24.85 51.57 -27.52
C HIS A 894 -25.19 51.82 -26.05
N SER A 895 -26.39 51.40 -25.64
CA SER A 895 -26.82 51.44 -24.24
C SER A 895 -27.66 50.22 -23.89
N TYR A 896 -27.44 49.68 -22.70
CA TYR A 896 -28.13 48.49 -22.17
C TYR A 896 -28.63 48.74 -20.75
N TYR A 897 -29.83 48.25 -20.43
CA TYR A 897 -30.48 48.41 -19.13
C TYR A 897 -30.88 47.05 -18.57
N SER A 898 -30.47 46.73 -17.35
CA SER A 898 -30.85 45.50 -16.65
C SER A 898 -31.58 45.81 -15.34
N PRO A 899 -32.82 45.35 -15.13
CA PRO A 899 -33.47 45.39 -13.82
C PRO A 899 -32.82 44.38 -12.85
N ILE A 900 -32.80 44.71 -11.56
CA ILE A 900 -32.27 43.88 -10.46
C ILE A 900 -33.13 44.12 -9.22
N GLN A 901 -33.58 43.08 -8.51
CA GLN A 901 -34.21 43.20 -7.18
C GLN A 901 -33.16 42.98 -6.08
N ILE A 902 -33.16 43.78 -5.02
CA ILE A 902 -32.27 43.56 -3.86
C ILE A 902 -33.14 43.17 -2.65
N GLN A 903 -32.82 42.05 -1.99
CA GLN A 903 -33.62 41.50 -0.86
C GLN A 903 -32.79 41.46 0.42
N ALA A 904 -33.09 42.36 1.37
CA ALA A 904 -32.46 42.41 2.70
C ALA A 904 -33.29 41.64 3.75
N SER A 905 -32.62 40.87 4.62
CA SER A 905 -33.26 40.05 5.68
C SER A 905 -32.61 40.25 7.05
N ASP A 906 -33.37 40.02 8.12
CA ASP A 906 -32.95 40.12 9.54
C ASP A 906 -32.58 38.75 10.15
N LEU A 907 -31.99 38.75 11.35
CA LEU A 907 -31.65 37.55 12.15
C LEU A 907 -32.89 36.90 12.82
N PRO A 908 -32.82 35.59 13.18
CA PRO A 908 -33.86 34.90 13.95
C PRO A 908 -33.82 35.25 15.45
N GLU A 909 -34.88 34.95 16.20
CA GLU A 909 -34.89 35.09 17.69
C GLU A 909 -34.33 33.84 18.41
N PRO A 910 -33.78 33.95 19.63
CA PRO A 910 -33.24 32.79 20.37
C PRO A 910 -34.35 31.88 20.97
N PRO A 911 -34.23 30.55 20.89
CA PRO A 911 -35.21 29.61 21.44
C PRO A 911 -35.05 29.37 22.96
N LEU A 912 -36.13 28.96 23.62
CA LEU A 912 -36.20 28.60 25.05
C LEU A 912 -36.23 27.08 25.23
N LEU A 913 -35.37 26.52 26.08
CA LEU A 913 -35.28 25.07 26.33
C LEU A 913 -36.32 24.59 27.37
N PHE A 914 -36.77 23.33 27.25
CA PHE A 914 -37.81 22.76 28.12
C PHE A 914 -37.50 21.39 28.74
N ILE A 915 -36.96 20.42 27.99
CA ILE A 915 -36.71 19.05 28.46
C ILE A 915 -35.40 18.56 27.80
N PRO A 916 -34.50 17.83 28.49
CA PRO A 916 -34.52 17.57 29.94
C PRO A 916 -34.26 18.84 30.75
N ASP A 917 -34.79 18.89 31.97
CA ASP A 917 -34.54 20.00 32.91
C ASP A 917 -33.05 20.07 33.29
N ASP A 918 -32.55 21.28 33.56
CA ASP A 918 -31.15 21.51 33.95
C ASP A 918 -30.75 20.76 35.24
N GLU A 919 -29.50 20.29 35.28
CA GLU A 919 -28.87 19.46 36.33
C GLU A 919 -29.51 18.06 36.56
N SER A 920 -30.25 17.51 35.59
CA SER A 920 -31.01 16.24 35.77
C SER A 920 -30.20 14.94 35.61
N PRO A 921 -30.35 13.92 36.48
CA PRO A 921 -29.77 12.59 36.27
C PRO A 921 -30.67 11.71 35.38
N LEU A 922 -30.08 11.03 34.39
CA LEU A 922 -30.78 10.19 33.42
C LEU A 922 -30.29 8.72 33.50
N PHE A 923 -31.21 7.77 33.30
CA PHE A 923 -31.04 6.36 33.66
C PHE A 923 -31.49 5.38 32.55
N GLN A 924 -31.57 5.84 31.30
CA GLN A 924 -32.10 5.07 30.16
C GLN A 924 -31.27 5.35 28.89
N ASP A 925 -31.37 4.42 27.92
CA ASP A 925 -30.56 4.42 26.70
C ASP A 925 -31.11 5.31 25.56
N GLU A 926 -32.33 5.89 25.69
CA GLU A 926 -32.91 6.86 24.74
C GLU A 926 -33.17 8.21 25.47
N LEU A 927 -32.78 9.34 24.87
CA LEU A 927 -32.86 10.68 25.51
C LEU A 927 -33.70 11.67 24.66
N PHE A 928 -34.69 12.32 25.26
CA PHE A 928 -35.61 13.25 24.57
C PHE A 928 -35.37 14.72 24.93
N PHE A 929 -35.35 15.60 23.91
CA PHE A 929 -35.04 17.02 24.02
C PHE A 929 -36.13 17.92 23.38
N SER A 930 -36.45 19.08 23.96
CA SER A 930 -37.44 20.02 23.37
C SER A 930 -37.26 21.49 23.75
N TRP A 931 -37.69 22.40 22.85
CA TRP A 931 -37.57 23.86 22.99
C TRP A 931 -38.74 24.63 22.32
N SER A 932 -38.73 25.96 22.40
CA SER A 932 -39.75 26.83 21.78
C SER A 932 -39.48 27.14 20.30
N PRO A 933 -40.51 27.28 19.44
CA PRO A 933 -40.36 27.86 18.11
C PRO A 933 -39.76 29.28 18.14
N ALA A 934 -39.04 29.67 17.08
CA ALA A 934 -38.34 30.95 16.96
C ALA A 934 -38.77 31.71 15.68
N PRO A 935 -39.25 32.96 15.78
CA PRO A 935 -39.53 33.80 14.62
C PRO A 935 -38.31 34.02 13.71
N ASN A 936 -38.57 34.07 12.39
CA ASN A 936 -37.59 34.24 11.31
C ASN A 936 -36.48 33.17 11.23
N ALA A 937 -36.62 32.05 11.94
CA ALA A 937 -35.75 30.88 11.80
C ALA A 937 -36.23 30.00 10.64
N ASP A 938 -35.30 29.58 9.80
CA ASP A 938 -35.53 28.58 8.75
C ASP A 938 -35.29 27.15 9.29
N THR A 939 -34.36 27.01 10.25
CA THR A 939 -33.93 25.75 10.90
C THR A 939 -33.36 25.99 12.30
N PHE A 940 -33.15 24.94 13.09
CA PHE A 940 -32.44 24.96 14.38
C PHE A 940 -31.21 24.04 14.35
N LEU A 941 -30.13 24.45 15.01
CA LEU A 941 -28.96 23.62 15.30
C LEU A 941 -29.00 23.20 16.77
N PHE A 942 -29.26 21.92 17.03
CA PHE A 942 -29.22 21.28 18.35
C PHE A 942 -27.79 20.79 18.63
N GLU A 943 -27.29 20.98 19.85
CA GLU A 943 -25.94 20.54 20.26
C GLU A 943 -25.96 19.94 21.67
N ILE A 944 -25.25 18.82 21.87
CA ILE A 944 -24.86 18.23 23.17
C ILE A 944 -23.33 18.23 23.28
N ALA A 945 -22.76 18.49 24.44
CA ALA A 945 -21.32 18.51 24.72
C ALA A 945 -20.98 17.85 26.07
N THR A 946 -19.73 17.43 26.27
CA THR A 946 -19.18 17.01 27.59
C THR A 946 -18.84 18.19 28.50
N ASP A 947 -18.84 19.42 27.96
CA ASP A 947 -18.44 20.65 28.65
C ASP A 947 -19.45 21.80 28.43
N PRO A 948 -19.54 22.79 29.36
CA PRO A 948 -20.52 23.87 29.28
C PRO A 948 -20.18 24.99 28.28
N LEU A 949 -18.96 25.01 27.73
CA LEU A 949 -18.52 25.96 26.69
C LEU A 949 -18.75 25.41 25.27
N PHE A 950 -18.99 24.11 25.14
CA PHE A 950 -19.15 23.35 23.87
C PHE A 950 -17.86 23.39 23.05
N GLU A 951 -16.74 23.15 23.72
CA GLU A 951 -15.44 22.86 23.09
C GLU A 951 -15.37 21.38 22.66
N GLU A 952 -16.02 20.48 23.39
CA GLU A 952 -16.14 19.05 23.11
C GLU A 952 -17.59 18.65 22.83
N ILE A 953 -18.01 18.79 21.58
CA ILE A 953 -19.37 18.45 21.12
C ILE A 953 -19.51 16.94 20.91
N VAL A 954 -20.53 16.37 21.56
CA VAL A 954 -20.92 14.96 21.53
C VAL A 954 -21.98 14.71 20.45
N LYS A 955 -22.91 15.64 20.27
CA LYS A 955 -24.01 15.54 19.29
C LYS A 955 -24.30 16.89 18.65
N LYS A 956 -24.63 16.92 17.35
CA LYS A 956 -24.84 18.15 16.60
C LYS A 956 -25.70 17.95 15.36
N ASP A 957 -26.95 18.39 15.43
CA ASP A 957 -27.96 18.12 14.41
C ASP A 957 -28.69 19.39 13.97
N MET A 958 -29.02 19.47 12.68
CA MET A 958 -29.82 20.58 12.15
C MET A 958 -31.24 20.10 11.85
N VAL A 959 -32.20 20.53 12.67
CA VAL A 959 -33.61 20.12 12.57
C VAL A 959 -34.53 21.29 12.18
N PRO A 960 -35.56 21.07 11.36
CA PRO A 960 -36.60 22.07 11.10
C PRO A 960 -37.65 22.17 12.24
N GLU A 961 -37.82 21.13 13.05
CA GLU A 961 -38.73 21.10 14.21
C GLU A 961 -38.12 21.73 15.48
N ASN A 962 -38.95 21.88 16.53
CA ASN A 962 -38.56 22.42 17.84
C ASN A 962 -38.35 21.36 18.94
N PHE A 963 -37.97 20.14 18.54
CA PHE A 963 -37.65 19.01 19.43
C PHE A 963 -36.65 18.06 18.76
N TYR A 964 -36.00 17.19 19.54
CA TYR A 964 -35.03 16.21 19.08
C TYR A 964 -35.05 14.96 19.99
N THR A 965 -34.70 13.78 19.47
CA THR A 965 -34.61 12.54 20.26
C THR A 965 -33.31 11.82 19.90
N LEU A 966 -32.44 11.60 20.89
CA LEU A 966 -31.20 10.85 20.72
C LEU A 966 -31.46 9.36 20.94
N ALA A 967 -31.18 8.57 19.90
CA ALA A 967 -31.30 7.10 19.93
C ALA A 967 -30.04 6.37 20.46
N GLU A 968 -28.92 7.10 20.65
CA GLU A 968 -27.65 6.54 21.11
C GLU A 968 -27.46 6.67 22.63
N SER A 969 -26.98 5.59 23.25
CA SER A 969 -26.67 5.56 24.69
C SER A 969 -25.35 6.27 24.99
N LEU A 970 -25.39 7.33 25.81
CA LEU A 970 -24.21 8.11 26.17
C LEU A 970 -23.40 7.48 27.32
N PRO A 971 -22.05 7.44 27.23
CA PRO A 971 -21.20 6.93 28.31
C PRO A 971 -21.41 7.65 29.65
N GLY A 972 -21.13 6.94 30.76
CA GLY A 972 -21.24 7.51 32.10
C GLY A 972 -20.41 8.78 32.30
N GLY A 973 -21.07 9.91 32.56
CA GLY A 973 -20.47 11.24 32.53
C GLY A 973 -21.50 12.36 32.76
N ALA A 974 -21.04 13.61 32.73
CA ALA A 974 -21.88 14.81 32.75
C ALA A 974 -21.90 15.45 31.36
N TYR A 975 -23.04 15.98 30.96
CA TYR A 975 -23.27 16.54 29.63
C TYR A 975 -24.03 17.87 29.70
N PHE A 976 -23.90 18.67 28.65
CA PHE A 976 -24.50 19.99 28.48
C PHE A 976 -25.19 20.08 27.12
N TRP A 977 -26.29 20.81 26.98
CA TRP A 977 -27.01 20.92 25.71
C TRP A 977 -27.59 22.32 25.46
N ARG A 978 -27.71 22.70 24.18
CA ARG A 978 -28.22 24.00 23.72
C ARG A 978 -28.80 23.92 22.29
N VAL A 979 -29.45 25.01 21.86
CA VAL A 979 -30.06 25.13 20.52
C VAL A 979 -29.80 26.52 19.92
N THR A 980 -29.45 26.58 18.64
CA THR A 980 -29.30 27.84 17.88
C THR A 980 -30.33 27.92 16.76
N ALA A 981 -31.20 28.92 16.77
CA ALA A 981 -32.08 29.22 15.64
C ALA A 981 -31.26 29.85 14.49
N LEU A 982 -31.48 29.43 13.24
CA LEU A 982 -30.67 29.80 12.07
C LEU A 982 -31.53 30.33 10.92
N ASN A 983 -30.99 31.31 10.18
CA ASN A 983 -31.42 31.66 8.83
C ASN A 983 -30.22 32.14 7.98
N ARG A 984 -30.45 32.51 6.72
CA ARG A 984 -29.43 33.00 5.78
C ARG A 984 -28.55 34.18 6.25
N CYS A 985 -28.95 34.91 7.31
CA CYS A 985 -28.22 36.05 7.85
C CYS A 985 -27.48 35.74 9.16
N GLY A 986 -27.58 34.51 9.67
CA GLY A 986 -26.88 34.03 10.86
C GLY A 986 -27.81 33.35 11.86
N GLY A 987 -27.36 33.24 13.11
CA GLY A 987 -28.11 32.54 14.16
C GLY A 987 -28.19 33.29 15.49
N GLN A 988 -29.11 32.85 16.33
CA GLN A 988 -29.23 33.24 17.74
C GLN A 988 -29.39 32.00 18.63
N MET A 989 -28.63 31.96 19.72
CA MET A 989 -28.43 30.77 20.57
C MET A 989 -29.28 30.85 21.85
N SER A 990 -29.74 29.70 22.33
CA SER A 990 -30.42 29.53 23.62
C SER A 990 -29.46 29.67 24.81
N ASN A 991 -30.01 29.58 26.01
CA ASN A 991 -29.22 29.23 27.19
C ASN A 991 -28.72 27.76 27.12
N VAL A 992 -27.82 27.38 28.02
CA VAL A 992 -27.27 26.02 28.16
C VAL A 992 -27.90 25.33 29.37
N PHE A 993 -28.31 24.06 29.22
CA PHE A 993 -28.77 23.17 30.31
C PHE A 993 -27.83 21.93 30.44
N SER A 994 -27.91 21.16 31.52
CA SER A 994 -27.00 20.05 31.86
C SER A 994 -27.69 18.76 32.37
N PHE A 995 -27.04 17.60 32.24
CA PHE A 995 -27.53 16.28 32.71
C PHE A 995 -26.41 15.23 32.97
N PHE A 996 -26.72 14.04 33.53
CA PHE A 996 -25.75 13.00 33.95
C PHE A 996 -26.11 11.53 33.59
N MET A 997 -25.11 10.66 33.35
CA MET A 997 -25.18 9.21 32.97
C MET A 997 -24.21 8.31 33.81
N GLU A 998 -24.32 6.96 33.77
CA GLU A 998 -23.49 5.97 34.53
C GLU A 998 -22.85 4.84 33.66
N GLY A 999 -21.87 4.04 34.14
CA GLY A 999 -21.15 3.01 33.33
C GLY A 999 -20.52 1.79 34.08
N ALA A 1000 -20.25 0.69 33.35
CA ALA A 1000 -19.98 -0.68 33.87
C ALA A 1000 -18.49 -1.17 33.88
N VAL A 1001 -18.21 -2.41 34.34
CA VAL A 1001 -16.88 -2.84 34.89
C VAL A 1001 -16.35 -4.21 34.41
N SER A 1002 -15.00 -4.35 34.42
CA SER A 1002 -14.13 -5.57 34.54
C SER A 1002 -13.32 -5.94 33.26
N ASN A 1003 -12.21 -6.72 33.28
CA ASN A 1003 -11.56 -7.52 34.35
C ASN A 1003 -10.06 -7.83 34.05
N ALA A 1004 -9.12 -7.68 35.01
CA ALA A 1004 -7.76 -8.29 34.99
C ALA A 1004 -7.08 -8.21 36.38
N ASN A 1005 -6.41 -9.28 36.85
CA ASN A 1005 -5.74 -9.36 38.16
C ASN A 1005 -4.47 -10.24 38.10
N GLU A 1006 -3.45 -9.84 38.87
CA GLU A 1006 -2.35 -10.59 39.54
C GLU A 1006 -0.94 -10.00 39.28
N PRO A 1007 -0.02 -10.00 40.28
CA PRO A 1007 -0.21 -9.92 41.72
C PRO A 1007 -0.10 -8.47 42.23
N THR A 1008 -0.92 -8.14 43.22
CA THR A 1008 -1.18 -6.75 43.60
C THR A 1008 -0.18 -6.20 44.63
N LEU A 1009 0.43 -5.05 44.32
CA LEU A 1009 0.56 -3.99 45.34
C LEU A 1009 -0.85 -3.79 45.91
N PRO A 1010 -1.08 -3.83 47.23
CA PRO A 1010 -2.43 -3.67 47.75
C PRO A 1010 -3.01 -2.35 47.24
N GLY A 1011 -4.26 -2.39 46.73
CA GLY A 1011 -5.05 -1.25 46.23
C GLY A 1011 -4.81 -0.83 44.77
N LYS A 1012 -5.67 0.08 44.27
CA LYS A 1012 -5.68 0.50 42.86
C LYS A 1012 -4.80 1.72 42.58
N PHE A 1013 -4.08 1.66 41.46
CA PHE A 1013 -3.30 2.76 40.90
C PHE A 1013 -3.81 3.08 39.49
N LEU A 1014 -3.99 4.36 39.18
CA LEU A 1014 -4.23 4.85 37.81
C LEU A 1014 -2.96 5.50 37.28
N VAL A 1015 -2.61 5.16 36.05
CA VAL A 1015 -1.51 5.79 35.28
C VAL A 1015 -2.13 6.41 34.03
N PHE A 1016 -2.00 7.73 33.84
CA PHE A 1016 -2.68 8.47 32.78
C PHE A 1016 -1.98 9.79 32.44
N PRO A 1017 -2.17 10.34 31.22
CA PRO A 1017 -2.71 9.65 30.04
C PRO A 1017 -1.76 8.51 29.61
N ASN A 1018 -2.26 7.58 28.80
CA ASN A 1018 -1.44 6.55 28.15
C ASN A 1018 -2.14 6.15 26.84
N PRO A 1019 -1.62 6.53 25.65
CA PRO A 1019 -0.33 7.19 25.40
C PRO A 1019 -0.17 8.58 26.05
N ALA A 1020 1.07 8.99 26.29
CA ALA A 1020 1.42 10.27 26.91
C ALA A 1020 2.44 11.05 26.05
N ARG A 1021 2.31 12.37 25.98
CA ARG A 1021 3.26 13.25 25.27
C ARG A 1021 4.25 13.90 26.24
N ASP A 1022 3.78 14.83 27.06
CA ASP A 1022 4.65 15.65 27.91
C ASP A 1022 4.80 15.17 29.36
N VAL A 1023 3.74 14.59 29.94
CA VAL A 1023 3.66 14.25 31.36
C VAL A 1023 2.86 12.97 31.57
N LEU A 1024 3.39 12.07 32.38
CA LEU A 1024 2.70 10.90 32.92
C LEU A 1024 2.26 11.17 34.35
N HIS A 1025 0.99 10.99 34.69
CA HIS A 1025 0.48 11.04 36.05
C HIS A 1025 0.27 9.63 36.62
N ILE A 1026 0.52 9.48 37.91
CA ILE A 1026 0.33 8.24 38.65
C ILE A 1026 -0.43 8.58 39.94
N SER A 1027 -1.62 8.01 40.13
CA SER A 1027 -2.49 8.26 41.28
C SER A 1027 -2.89 6.96 41.98
N TRP A 1028 -2.68 6.93 43.29
CA TRP A 1028 -3.33 5.98 44.20
C TRP A 1028 -4.83 6.32 44.31
N GLN A 1029 -5.70 5.31 44.36
CA GLN A 1029 -7.16 5.47 44.38
C GLN A 1029 -7.81 5.02 45.70
N ASP A 1030 -7.15 4.17 46.48
CA ASP A 1030 -7.72 3.62 47.71
C ASP A 1030 -7.59 4.60 48.90
N SER A 1031 -8.50 4.50 49.87
CA SER A 1031 -8.53 5.36 51.06
C SER A 1031 -7.47 5.03 52.14
N GLY A 1032 -6.58 4.07 51.86
CA GLY A 1032 -5.50 3.66 52.75
C GLY A 1032 -4.20 4.46 52.60
N PRO A 1033 -3.21 4.27 53.51
CA PRO A 1033 -1.89 4.86 53.37
C PRO A 1033 -1.17 4.31 52.13
N VAL A 1034 -0.48 5.19 51.41
CA VAL A 1034 0.24 4.87 50.17
C VAL A 1034 1.41 3.92 50.47
N PRO A 1035 1.48 2.71 49.88
CA PRO A 1035 2.56 1.78 50.14
C PRO A 1035 3.86 2.09 49.37
N LEU A 1036 3.77 2.92 48.32
CA LEU A 1036 4.85 3.16 47.36
C LEU A 1036 5.91 4.18 47.82
N ASN A 1037 7.18 3.81 47.64
CA ASN A 1037 8.37 4.63 47.94
C ASN A 1037 8.96 5.34 46.72
N LYS A 1038 8.99 4.67 45.55
CA LYS A 1038 9.56 5.22 44.30
C LYS A 1038 8.85 4.67 43.05
N ALA A 1039 8.98 5.39 41.96
CA ALA A 1039 8.63 4.94 40.61
C ALA A 1039 9.80 5.20 39.66
N GLU A 1040 10.09 4.25 38.77
CA GLU A 1040 11.20 4.27 37.81
C GLU A 1040 10.69 3.99 36.41
N LEU A 1041 11.15 4.77 35.43
CA LEU A 1041 10.79 4.64 34.01
C LEU A 1041 12.02 4.16 33.24
N TYR A 1042 11.88 3.08 32.51
CA TYR A 1042 12.91 2.47 31.68
C TYR A 1042 12.54 2.60 30.19
N SER A 1043 13.54 2.73 29.33
CA SER A 1043 13.36 2.60 27.88
C SER A 1043 13.10 1.14 27.47
N ALA A 1044 12.56 0.91 26.27
CA ALA A 1044 12.48 -0.42 25.67
C ALA A 1044 13.83 -1.18 25.59
N ALA A 1045 14.97 -0.47 25.64
CA ALA A 1045 16.30 -1.07 25.68
C ALA A 1045 16.79 -1.39 27.13
N GLY A 1046 15.90 -1.41 28.12
CA GLY A 1046 16.22 -1.73 29.53
C GLY A 1046 17.00 -0.66 30.29
N GLN A 1047 17.41 0.44 29.65
CA GLN A 1047 18.10 1.54 30.32
C GLN A 1047 17.14 2.34 31.21
N LEU A 1048 17.53 2.64 32.46
CA LEU A 1048 16.80 3.56 33.34
C LEU A 1048 16.84 4.99 32.78
N VAL A 1049 15.66 5.57 32.58
CA VAL A 1049 15.45 6.87 31.94
C VAL A 1049 15.04 7.94 32.96
N ARG A 1050 14.19 7.59 33.93
CA ARG A 1050 13.74 8.52 34.97
C ARG A 1050 13.43 7.81 36.28
N GLN A 1051 13.59 8.51 37.39
CA GLN A 1051 13.22 8.03 38.73
C GLN A 1051 12.59 9.16 39.52
N ILE A 1052 11.55 8.86 40.30
CA ILE A 1052 10.89 9.78 41.22
C ILE A 1052 10.62 9.11 42.58
N SER A 1053 10.67 9.87 43.68
CA SER A 1053 10.11 9.45 44.97
C SER A 1053 8.59 9.58 44.91
N PHE A 1054 7.86 8.54 45.29
CA PHE A 1054 6.42 8.48 45.09
C PHE A 1054 5.62 9.09 46.25
N ARG A 1055 4.46 9.65 45.93
CA ARG A 1055 3.39 10.11 46.83
C ARG A 1055 2.02 9.79 46.20
N ALA A 1056 0.95 9.89 46.99
CA ALA A 1056 -0.44 9.58 46.60
C ALA A 1056 -0.84 10.02 45.18
N ARG A 1057 -0.37 11.20 44.75
CA ARG A 1057 -0.31 11.58 43.33
C ARG A 1057 1.11 12.05 43.02
N SER A 1058 1.64 11.59 41.90
CA SER A 1058 2.97 11.96 41.39
C SER A 1058 2.93 12.10 39.88
N SER A 1059 3.89 12.82 39.29
CA SER A 1059 4.02 12.94 37.85
C SER A 1059 5.47 12.81 37.38
N ILE A 1060 5.64 12.32 36.15
CA ILE A 1060 6.91 12.13 35.46
C ILE A 1060 6.86 12.96 34.17
N SER A 1061 7.80 13.87 33.99
CA SER A 1061 7.94 14.62 32.72
C SER A 1061 8.64 13.74 31.68
N LEU A 1062 8.02 13.66 30.50
CA LEU A 1062 8.41 12.85 29.35
C LEU A 1062 8.93 13.69 28.17
N SER A 1063 8.75 15.02 28.19
CA SER A 1063 9.04 15.96 27.09
C SER A 1063 10.51 16.09 26.64
N GLN A 1064 11.40 15.20 27.09
CA GLN A 1064 12.80 15.06 26.67
C GLN A 1064 13.14 13.63 26.26
N LEU A 1065 12.12 12.77 26.11
CA LEU A 1065 12.23 11.38 25.71
C LEU A 1065 11.78 11.25 24.24
N PRO A 1066 12.46 10.44 23.42
CA PRO A 1066 11.94 10.05 22.11
C PRO A 1066 10.55 9.42 22.21
N ALA A 1067 9.75 9.57 21.15
CA ALA A 1067 8.54 8.76 20.97
C ALA A 1067 8.94 7.26 20.95
N GLY A 1068 8.15 6.41 21.61
CA GLY A 1068 8.45 4.99 21.74
C GLY A 1068 7.87 4.33 22.99
N LEU A 1069 8.27 3.07 23.21
CA LEU A 1069 7.80 2.25 24.32
C LEU A 1069 8.69 2.38 25.56
N TYR A 1070 8.06 2.55 26.72
CA TYR A 1070 8.72 2.68 28.02
C TYR A 1070 8.03 1.81 29.08
N MET A 1071 8.81 1.32 30.05
CA MET A 1071 8.33 0.48 31.14
C MET A 1071 8.40 1.25 32.45
N LEU A 1072 7.24 1.51 33.08
CA LEU A 1072 7.13 2.10 34.40
C LEU A 1072 7.12 0.99 35.46
N VAL A 1073 7.98 1.09 36.46
CA VAL A 1073 8.09 0.16 37.60
C VAL A 1073 7.80 0.91 38.90
N LEU A 1074 6.84 0.42 39.69
CA LEU A 1074 6.39 0.98 40.96
C LEU A 1074 6.89 0.11 42.12
N TYR A 1075 7.46 0.72 43.18
CA TYR A 1075 8.11 0.01 44.29
C TYR A 1075 7.53 0.36 45.66
N ASP A 1076 7.12 -0.63 46.46
CA ASP A 1076 6.77 -0.45 47.90
C ASP A 1076 7.98 -0.64 48.84
N GLY A 1077 9.10 -1.12 48.33
CA GLY A 1077 10.33 -1.43 49.08
C GLY A 1077 10.74 -2.90 49.01
N GLU A 1078 9.77 -3.82 48.88
CA GLU A 1078 10.02 -5.27 48.72
C GLU A 1078 9.38 -5.86 47.46
N ARG A 1079 8.36 -5.19 46.90
CA ARG A 1079 7.56 -5.63 45.74
C ARG A 1079 7.62 -4.62 44.60
N GLN A 1080 7.32 -5.10 43.41
CA GLN A 1080 7.34 -4.34 42.15
C GLN A 1080 6.03 -4.56 41.39
N SER A 1081 5.58 -3.53 40.67
CA SER A 1081 4.46 -3.61 39.71
C SER A 1081 4.83 -2.84 38.44
N TYR A 1082 4.41 -3.35 37.29
CA TYR A 1082 4.84 -2.91 35.96
C TYR A 1082 3.68 -2.28 35.18
N GLN A 1083 3.94 -1.21 34.45
CA GLN A 1083 2.95 -0.44 33.69
C GLN A 1083 3.54 0.01 32.34
N ARG A 1084 2.93 -0.40 31.22
CA ARG A 1084 3.43 -0.13 29.86
C ARG A 1084 3.05 1.28 29.42
N ILE A 1085 4.04 2.12 29.14
CA ILE A 1085 3.84 3.53 28.77
C ILE A 1085 4.22 3.73 27.30
N VAL A 1086 3.32 4.31 26.52
CA VAL A 1086 3.62 4.78 25.15
C VAL A 1086 3.90 6.28 25.21
N VAL A 1087 5.09 6.69 24.78
CA VAL A 1087 5.45 8.10 24.58
C VAL A 1087 5.21 8.46 23.12
N GLN A 1088 4.52 9.59 22.87
CA GLN A 1088 4.22 10.15 21.54
C GLN A 1088 4.97 11.45 21.29
#